data_AF-A0A847XC60-F1
#
_entry.id   AF-A0A847XC60-F1
#
_cell.length_a   1.000
_cell.length_b   1.000
_cell.length_c   1.000
_cell.angle_alpha   90.00
_cell.angle_beta   90.00
_cell.angle_gamma   90.00
#
_symmetry.space_group_name_H-M   'P 1'
#
loop_
_entity.id
_entity.type
_entity.pdbx_description
1 polymer ?
#
loop_
_entity_poly.entity_id
_entity_poly.type
_entity_poly.pdbx_seq_one_letter_code
_entity_poly.pdbx_strand_id
1 'polypeptide(L)'
;MSSIANALKRKIFAHKRNKKGRVRQKIKITQNKDKFNIQGTLGNLDYKVKQLQFVSRSTGHQVHINSEEESYQFSFHFDIALIKELIQTDEDIYDLFLIVRVPENNFSENRIKKLNETADVYITDDGVKHFEYPIRLGRFAETKLDNLYPITFENEHFYLYTTVEGNISLSVNYEIQPKTTTQIDFLRSKSNQIVFGGKIFTKSSKIDHINLIILARTLNVEAKMPVHTEHMADEVSKRFGLNRYRFKASVDLNDVFKNEKFNTDVYDLFFDIKYHDFQETVRVRIGKPRFRARYRTKVSKATRDKMTFAVSPYYTFKAFNLSFRIEGFKDRTYNYLKKVARWSWLLKNIYKKKDIWIIGELPYKAQDNGYHLFKYIRQRYPNKEVYYVIDKQSPDLKNIKEFGNILYYKSRKHIKYILIANKIISTHQPDFLYPLKTKKFLRKIKAKNVFIQHGVMGTKNMVANYGKQATSFNADLFLVSSEFEREMIINDFNYHPEEVAITGLARFDNLFKKDVKLQRQLLIIPTWRDWINHEDDFINSEYYTRYKELIKNPTLHNLAKEHNFEIVLCLHPNMQKFTAHFNEIPVKIINQGDIDVQTLLKQSTMMITDYSSVAFDFSFLHKPIVYYQFDRNRFIGRRGSHLDLDNDLPGDIVYDLEEVIKLTKEYAESDFKMKSEYEQRASKFLTYKDGKSSERAYQAISEKVKKRPFYEIYFESELYRALFNRFRKSKLYFPTMKRFYKIASKVLPVDDKLILFESGVGKQYADSPRNIYEEIVKRNLDYKKIWVCNKNIRFDDPNTIRIKRLSPSYYYYLAKSKFWVNNQNFPTYITKRDQTIYIQTWHGTPLKKMLHDIEKILGRSDDYLERVSNATKTWDYLVSPSPYASNRFQSAFKYKGKILETGYPRNDIFYKSEGSERGLIVKNRLKLPKDKKIILYAPTFRDNQTTKKNKFIFDMPIDLYQLKQSIGNDYIILLRMHVVISNKVKIDDELKDFAINVSNYSDIQELLLITDILITDYSSVMFDFANTKRPMLFYTYDLETYRDDVRGFYIDFEKEAPGPLIKTTTELINNIHSIEKLKDDYSDKYTIFYNKYCSLEDGYATERIVDRVFDN
;
A
#
# COMPACT_ATOMS: atom_id res chain seq x y z
N MET A 1 7.93 14.08 40.99
CA MET A 1 7.05 13.73 39.84
C MET A 1 6.72 12.23 39.68
N SER A 2 7.33 11.29 40.43
CA SER A 2 6.99 9.85 40.33
C SER A 2 5.88 9.39 41.30
N SER A 3 5.62 10.12 42.41
CA SER A 3 4.56 9.75 43.38
C SER A 3 3.16 10.19 42.94
N ILE A 4 3.03 11.34 42.27
CA ILE A 4 1.74 11.85 41.74
C ILE A 4 1.21 10.98 40.57
N ALA A 5 2.10 10.29 39.84
CA ALA A 5 1.74 9.41 38.73
C ALA A 5 1.15 8.05 39.17
N ASN A 6 1.37 7.64 40.43
CA ASN A 6 0.80 6.40 40.97
C ASN A 6 -0.54 6.64 41.69
N ALA A 7 -0.74 7.81 42.28
CA ALA A 7 -2.04 8.19 42.88
C ALA A 7 -3.15 8.38 41.82
N LEU A 8 -2.83 8.95 40.66
CA LEU A 8 -3.78 9.12 39.54
C LEU A 8 -4.14 7.83 38.79
N LYS A 9 -3.40 6.73 39.02
CA LYS A 9 -3.70 5.42 38.41
C LYS A 9 -4.77 4.61 39.14
N ARG A 10 -5.01 4.87 40.43
CA ARG A 10 -5.96 4.09 41.24
C ARG A 10 -7.37 4.70 41.34
N LYS A 11 -7.58 5.99 41.01
CA LYS A 11 -8.90 6.64 41.11
C LYS A 11 -9.65 6.91 39.79
N ILE A 12 -9.10 6.58 38.61
CA ILE A 12 -9.76 6.84 37.30
C ILE A 12 -10.23 5.55 36.58
N PHE A 13 -10.01 4.36 37.17
CA PHE A 13 -10.41 3.07 36.59
C PHE A 13 -11.44 2.29 37.43
N ALA A 14 -12.34 2.99 38.10
CA ALA A 14 -13.51 2.40 38.75
C ALA A 14 -14.80 3.11 38.31
N HIS A 15 -15.02 3.16 37.00
CA HIS A 15 -16.38 3.09 36.48
C HIS A 15 -16.52 1.70 35.89
N LYS A 16 -17.06 0.77 36.70
CA LYS A 16 -17.68 -0.46 36.20
C LYS A 16 -18.79 -0.04 35.26
N ARG A 17 -18.45 0.19 33.99
CA ARG A 17 -19.41 0.08 32.91
C ARG A 17 -19.88 -1.37 32.97
N ASN A 18 -21.06 -1.61 33.53
CA ASN A 18 -21.76 -2.88 33.39
C ASN A 18 -21.73 -3.23 31.90
N LYS A 19 -20.94 -4.26 31.55
CA LYS A 19 -20.94 -4.81 30.19
C LYS A 19 -22.37 -5.30 29.98
N LYS A 20 -23.17 -4.64 29.12
CA LYS A 20 -24.37 -5.27 28.52
C LYS A 20 -23.97 -6.69 28.11
N GLY A 21 -24.59 -7.69 28.74
CA GLY A 21 -24.15 -9.09 28.72
C GLY A 21 -23.94 -9.58 27.30
N ARG A 22 -22.81 -10.25 27.01
CA ARG A 22 -22.64 -10.90 25.71
C ARG A 22 -23.60 -12.09 25.65
N VAL A 23 -24.34 -12.23 24.55
CA VAL A 23 -25.20 -13.40 24.31
C VAL A 23 -24.42 -14.71 24.43
N ARG A 24 -23.16 -14.76 23.96
CA ARG A 24 -22.29 -15.93 24.07
C ARG A 24 -21.34 -15.79 25.26
N GLN A 25 -21.62 -16.49 26.38
CA GLN A 25 -20.85 -16.37 27.63
C GLN A 25 -19.71 -17.38 27.69
N LYS A 26 -20.02 -18.67 27.87
CA LYS A 26 -19.02 -19.73 28.03
C LYS A 26 -19.29 -20.91 27.12
N ILE A 27 -18.23 -21.54 26.63
CA ILE A 27 -18.31 -22.83 25.94
C ILE A 27 -17.10 -23.68 26.35
N LYS A 28 -17.33 -24.98 26.53
CA LYS A 28 -16.34 -26.02 26.74
C LYS A 28 -16.57 -27.11 25.70
N ILE A 29 -15.53 -27.45 24.94
CA ILE A 29 -15.57 -28.58 24.01
C ILE A 29 -14.50 -29.56 24.45
N THR A 30 -14.89 -30.81 24.64
CA THR A 30 -14.01 -31.92 25.00
C THR A 30 -14.16 -33.04 23.98
N GLN A 31 -13.05 -33.63 23.58
CA GLN A 31 -13.03 -34.83 22.76
C GLN A 31 -12.37 -35.98 23.53
N ASN A 32 -12.97 -37.16 23.45
CA ASN A 32 -12.44 -38.41 24.00
C ASN A 32 -12.56 -39.50 22.92
N LYS A 33 -11.43 -39.86 22.31
CA LYS A 33 -11.34 -40.71 21.11
C LYS A 33 -12.21 -40.14 19.99
N ASP A 34 -13.25 -40.86 19.62
CA ASP A 34 -14.24 -40.59 18.59
C ASP A 34 -15.48 -39.83 19.11
N LYS A 35 -15.58 -39.60 20.42
CA LYS A 35 -16.72 -38.93 21.06
C LYS A 35 -16.45 -37.46 21.35
N PHE A 36 -17.39 -36.60 21.01
CA PHE A 36 -17.38 -35.16 21.26
C PHE A 36 -18.45 -34.77 22.27
N ASN A 37 -18.09 -33.84 23.15
CA ASN A 37 -19.02 -33.19 24.06
C ASN A 37 -18.85 -31.66 23.97
N ILE A 38 -19.93 -30.98 23.58
CA ILE A 38 -20.01 -29.52 23.45
C ILE A 38 -20.98 -28.99 24.51
N GLN A 39 -20.45 -28.28 25.51
CA GLN A 39 -21.23 -27.67 26.59
C GLN A 39 -21.09 -26.16 26.57
N GLY A 40 -22.16 -25.43 26.83
CA GLY A 40 -22.07 -23.97 26.87
C GLY A 40 -23.22 -23.28 27.57
N THR A 41 -23.08 -21.96 27.70
CA THR A 41 -24.05 -21.09 28.34
C THR A 41 -24.21 -19.79 27.56
N LEU A 42 -25.46 -19.43 27.29
CA LEU A 42 -25.85 -18.14 26.73
C LEU A 42 -26.12 -17.12 27.86
N GLY A 43 -25.96 -15.84 27.56
CA GLY A 43 -25.99 -14.76 28.55
C GLY A 43 -27.37 -14.26 28.94
N ASN A 44 -28.43 -14.81 28.35
CA ASN A 44 -29.82 -14.48 28.63
C ASN A 44 -30.59 -15.80 28.79
N LEU A 45 -31.38 -15.90 29.85
CA LEU A 45 -32.14 -17.09 30.24
C LEU A 45 -33.24 -17.45 29.22
N ASP A 46 -33.70 -16.44 28.48
CA ASP A 46 -34.75 -16.58 27.48
C ASP A 46 -34.24 -17.14 26.14
N TYR A 47 -32.92 -17.32 25.99
CA TYR A 47 -32.36 -17.95 24.80
C TYR A 47 -32.34 -19.46 25.00
N LYS A 48 -33.19 -20.18 24.28
CA LYS A 48 -33.30 -21.63 24.36
C LYS A 48 -32.59 -22.26 23.17
N VAL A 49 -31.61 -23.12 23.42
CA VAL A 49 -30.90 -23.83 22.35
C VAL A 49 -31.65 -25.12 22.02
N LYS A 50 -32.09 -25.26 20.76
CA LYS A 50 -32.88 -26.39 20.29
C LYS A 50 -32.02 -27.47 19.64
N GLN A 51 -31.10 -27.06 18.77
CA GLN A 51 -30.30 -27.98 17.96
C GLN A 51 -28.90 -27.44 17.71
N LEU A 52 -27.96 -28.36 17.50
CA LEU A 52 -26.67 -28.10 16.90
C LEU A 52 -26.74 -28.47 15.41
N GLN A 53 -26.56 -27.49 14.54
CA GLN A 53 -26.61 -27.65 13.10
C GLN A 53 -25.20 -27.62 12.50
N PHE A 54 -24.95 -28.48 11.52
CA PHE A 54 -23.74 -28.55 10.69
C PHE A 54 -24.12 -28.16 9.26
N VAL A 55 -23.45 -27.18 8.68
CA VAL A 55 -23.74 -26.69 7.32
C VAL A 55 -22.51 -26.86 6.43
N SER A 56 -22.64 -27.64 5.36
CA SER A 56 -21.61 -27.82 4.34
C SER A 56 -21.25 -26.49 3.68
N ARG A 57 -19.96 -26.24 3.46
CA ARG A 57 -19.52 -25.03 2.73
C ARG A 57 -19.58 -25.19 1.22
N SER A 58 -19.42 -26.41 0.72
CA SER A 58 -19.45 -26.70 -0.72
C SER A 58 -20.88 -26.81 -1.25
N THR A 59 -21.74 -27.56 -0.55
CA THR A 59 -23.09 -27.91 -1.02
C THR A 59 -24.21 -27.16 -0.30
N GLY A 60 -23.93 -26.59 0.88
CA GLY A 60 -24.97 -25.99 1.73
C GLY A 60 -25.85 -27.00 2.46
N HIS A 61 -25.62 -28.32 2.28
CA HIS A 61 -26.33 -29.39 2.97
C HIS A 61 -26.27 -29.22 4.50
N GLN A 62 -27.37 -29.52 5.19
CA GLN A 62 -27.56 -29.24 6.61
C GLN A 62 -27.93 -30.50 7.39
N VAL A 63 -27.20 -30.71 8.49
CA VAL A 63 -27.39 -31.84 9.41
C VAL A 63 -27.60 -31.30 10.82
N HIS A 64 -28.44 -31.96 11.61
CA HIS A 64 -28.85 -31.45 12.92
C HIS A 64 -28.74 -32.52 14.02
N ILE A 65 -28.31 -32.10 15.20
CA ILE A 65 -28.35 -32.89 16.45
C ILE A 65 -29.25 -32.15 17.43
N ASN A 66 -30.29 -32.82 17.92
CA ASN A 66 -31.23 -32.24 18.88
C ASN A 66 -30.58 -32.07 20.27
N SER A 67 -30.95 -31.01 20.98
CA SER A 67 -30.59 -30.83 22.39
C SER A 67 -31.46 -31.76 23.25
N GLU A 68 -30.90 -32.30 24.33
CA GLU A 68 -31.65 -33.09 25.33
C GLU A 68 -32.73 -32.23 26.01
N GLU A 69 -32.41 -30.96 26.30
CA GLU A 69 -33.33 -29.96 26.84
C GLU A 69 -33.16 -28.62 26.13
N GLU A 70 -34.28 -27.94 25.88
CA GLU A 70 -34.28 -26.56 25.38
C GLU A 70 -33.96 -25.57 26.52
N SER A 71 -32.69 -25.17 26.61
CA SER A 71 -32.22 -24.29 27.68
C SER A 71 -31.13 -23.33 27.22
N TYR A 72 -30.88 -22.29 28.02
CA TYR A 72 -29.75 -21.36 27.82
C TYR A 72 -28.41 -21.99 28.20
N GLN A 73 -28.46 -23.08 28.98
CA GLN A 73 -27.36 -24.03 29.16
C GLN A 73 -27.62 -25.19 28.21
N PHE A 74 -26.63 -25.53 27.39
CA PHE A 74 -26.79 -26.57 26.37
C PHE A 74 -25.63 -27.56 26.45
N SER A 75 -25.92 -28.81 26.12
CA SER A 75 -24.96 -29.91 26.02
C SER A 75 -25.30 -30.74 24.79
N PHE A 76 -24.30 -31.08 23.99
CA PHE A 76 -24.44 -31.99 22.84
C PHE A 76 -23.38 -33.08 22.94
N HIS A 77 -23.80 -34.32 22.79
CA HIS A 77 -22.96 -35.51 22.81
C HIS A 77 -23.14 -36.26 21.48
N PHE A 78 -22.04 -36.52 20.77
CA PHE A 78 -22.07 -37.27 19.51
C PHE A 78 -20.73 -37.93 19.23
N ASP A 79 -20.72 -38.95 18.38
CA ASP A 79 -19.51 -39.60 17.89
C ASP A 79 -19.33 -39.41 16.37
N ILE A 80 -18.16 -39.79 15.86
CA ILE A 80 -17.86 -39.69 14.42
C ILE A 80 -18.75 -40.61 13.58
N ALA A 81 -19.13 -41.79 14.08
CA ALA A 81 -19.99 -42.72 13.34
C ALA A 81 -21.34 -42.08 12.99
N LEU A 82 -21.99 -41.45 13.98
CA LEU A 82 -23.24 -40.70 13.78
C LEU A 82 -23.05 -39.56 12.78
N ILE A 83 -21.94 -38.82 12.87
CA ILE A 83 -21.67 -37.69 11.97
C ILE A 83 -21.44 -38.17 10.53
N LYS A 84 -20.78 -39.31 10.36
CA LYS A 84 -20.51 -39.90 9.04
C LYS A 84 -21.80 -40.34 8.35
N GLU A 85 -22.72 -41.00 9.05
CA GLU A 85 -24.02 -41.39 8.50
C GLU A 85 -24.82 -40.19 7.95
N LEU A 86 -24.61 -39.01 8.53
CA LEU A 86 -25.35 -37.80 8.19
C LEU A 86 -24.67 -36.95 7.11
N ILE A 87 -23.37 -37.15 6.85
CA ILE A 87 -22.56 -36.35 5.92
C ILE A 87 -22.38 -37.08 4.60
N GLN A 88 -22.71 -36.44 3.48
CA GLN A 88 -22.79 -37.06 2.15
C GLN A 88 -21.56 -36.83 1.24
N THR A 89 -20.51 -36.13 1.69
CA THR A 89 -19.40 -35.70 0.81
C THR A 89 -18.04 -36.18 1.29
N ASP A 90 -17.21 -36.62 0.34
CA ASP A 90 -15.86 -37.15 0.61
C ASP A 90 -14.87 -36.09 1.11
N GLU A 91 -14.97 -34.82 0.72
CA GLU A 91 -14.08 -33.73 1.20
C GLU A 91 -14.85 -32.41 1.37
N ASP A 92 -15.01 -31.94 2.62
CA ASP A 92 -15.68 -30.66 2.91
C ASP A 92 -15.37 -30.08 4.31
N ILE A 93 -15.79 -28.84 4.55
CA ILE A 93 -15.80 -28.18 5.85
C ILE A 93 -17.24 -27.86 6.26
N TYR A 94 -17.64 -28.42 7.39
CA TYR A 94 -18.93 -28.18 8.02
C TYR A 94 -18.86 -27.09 9.07
N ASP A 95 -19.77 -26.14 8.94
CA ASP A 95 -19.87 -24.96 9.75
C ASP A 95 -20.95 -25.13 10.82
N LEU A 96 -20.56 -25.05 12.11
CA LEU A 96 -21.48 -25.36 13.21
C LEU A 96 -22.28 -24.13 13.68
N PHE A 97 -23.59 -24.29 13.86
CA PHE A 97 -24.53 -23.29 14.34
C PHE A 97 -25.39 -23.83 15.49
N LEU A 98 -25.74 -22.98 16.43
CA LEU A 98 -26.78 -23.25 17.44
C LEU A 98 -28.09 -22.68 16.90
N ILE A 99 -29.10 -23.52 16.71
CA ILE A 99 -30.46 -23.05 16.47
C ILE A 99 -31.03 -22.62 17.81
N VAL A 100 -31.34 -21.33 17.93
CA VAL A 100 -31.89 -20.76 19.17
C VAL A 100 -33.31 -20.28 18.97
N ARG A 101 -34.15 -20.55 19.96
CA ARG A 101 -35.49 -20.01 20.10
C ARG A 101 -35.48 -18.90 21.15
N VAL A 102 -36.02 -17.74 20.82
CA VAL A 102 -36.02 -16.56 21.70
C VAL A 102 -37.36 -15.82 21.60
N PRO A 103 -38.00 -15.44 22.71
CA PRO A 103 -39.25 -14.69 22.69
C PRO A 103 -39.04 -13.27 22.16
N GLU A 104 -40.05 -12.75 21.45
CA GLU A 104 -40.07 -11.44 20.78
C GLU A 104 -39.69 -10.28 21.71
N ASN A 105 -40.12 -10.35 22.98
CA ASN A 105 -39.86 -9.35 24.02
C ASN A 105 -38.36 -9.07 24.29
N ASN A 106 -37.47 -9.97 23.84
CA ASN A 106 -36.03 -9.79 23.95
C ASN A 106 -35.39 -8.99 22.80
N PHE A 107 -36.18 -8.54 21.83
CA PHE A 107 -35.70 -7.80 20.67
C PHE A 107 -36.30 -6.39 20.62
N SER A 108 -35.50 -5.42 20.18
CA SER A 108 -36.01 -4.10 19.80
C SER A 108 -36.89 -4.21 18.55
N GLU A 109 -37.88 -3.34 18.38
CA GLU A 109 -38.77 -3.28 17.19
C GLU A 109 -38.02 -3.40 15.85
N ASN A 110 -36.91 -2.68 15.66
CA ASN A 110 -36.11 -2.76 14.43
C ASN A 110 -35.51 -4.16 14.16
N ARG A 111 -35.24 -4.92 15.23
CA ARG A 111 -34.69 -6.28 15.13
C ARG A 111 -35.78 -7.32 14.93
N ILE A 112 -36.97 -7.08 15.48
CA ILE A 112 -38.18 -7.86 15.20
C ILE A 112 -38.51 -7.79 13.70
N LYS A 113 -38.55 -6.60 13.10
CA LYS A 113 -38.78 -6.42 11.65
C LYS A 113 -37.82 -7.27 10.80
N LYS A 114 -36.53 -7.23 11.10
CA LYS A 114 -35.52 -8.01 10.37
C LYS A 114 -35.63 -9.53 10.59
N LEU A 115 -36.01 -9.96 11.79
CA LEU A 115 -36.19 -11.38 12.09
C LEU A 115 -37.44 -11.93 11.40
N ASN A 116 -38.52 -11.15 11.28
CA ASN A 116 -39.71 -11.56 10.52
C ASN A 116 -39.40 -11.85 9.04
N GLU A 117 -38.35 -11.26 8.45
CA GLU A 117 -37.92 -11.52 7.07
C GLU A 117 -37.02 -12.75 6.92
N THR A 118 -36.39 -13.25 8.00
CA THR A 118 -35.24 -14.18 7.90
C THR A 118 -35.23 -15.33 8.91
N ALA A 119 -36.13 -15.34 9.89
CA ALA A 119 -36.19 -16.31 10.98
C ALA A 119 -37.58 -16.96 11.02
N ASP A 120 -37.63 -18.22 11.43
CA ASP A 120 -38.89 -18.93 11.60
C ASP A 120 -39.62 -18.40 12.84
N VAL A 121 -40.93 -18.25 12.73
CA VAL A 121 -41.78 -17.59 13.72
C VAL A 121 -42.81 -18.57 14.25
N TYR A 122 -42.91 -18.67 15.56
CA TYR A 122 -43.88 -19.51 16.25
C TYR A 122 -44.63 -18.70 17.31
N ILE A 123 -45.88 -19.06 17.56
CA ILE A 123 -46.69 -18.48 18.64
C ILE A 123 -46.98 -19.62 19.61
N THR A 124 -46.59 -19.46 20.86
CA THR A 124 -46.88 -20.41 21.95
C THR A 124 -48.32 -20.25 22.44
N ASP A 125 -48.86 -21.25 23.15
CA ASP A 125 -50.27 -21.27 23.60
C ASP A 125 -50.65 -20.10 24.54
N ASP A 126 -49.64 -19.41 25.09
CA ASP A 126 -49.75 -18.19 25.90
C ASP A 126 -49.75 -16.88 25.07
N GLY A 127 -49.74 -16.99 23.73
CA GLY A 127 -49.76 -15.86 22.80
C GLY A 127 -48.42 -15.17 22.56
N VAL A 128 -47.31 -15.70 23.10
CA VAL A 128 -45.98 -15.06 22.96
C VAL A 128 -45.29 -15.51 21.67
N LYS A 129 -44.95 -14.55 20.82
CA LYS A 129 -44.23 -14.81 19.56
C LYS A 129 -42.75 -15.14 19.83
N HIS A 130 -42.25 -16.21 19.23
CA HIS A 130 -40.88 -16.68 19.36
C HIS A 130 -40.19 -16.71 17.99
N PHE A 131 -38.92 -16.34 17.95
CA PHE A 131 -38.07 -16.40 16.76
C PHE A 131 -37.05 -17.54 16.87
N GLU A 132 -36.99 -18.40 15.85
CA GLU A 132 -35.96 -19.42 15.67
C GLU A 132 -34.94 -18.97 14.61
N TYR A 133 -33.66 -18.90 14.98
CA TYR A 133 -32.60 -18.54 14.03
C TYR A 133 -31.23 -19.12 14.41
N PRO A 134 -30.34 -19.33 13.43
CA PRO A 134 -29.01 -19.88 13.69
C PRO A 134 -28.04 -18.84 14.30
N ILE A 135 -27.29 -19.26 15.32
CA ILE A 135 -26.15 -18.53 15.87
C ILE A 135 -24.89 -19.33 15.62
N ARG A 136 -23.93 -18.75 14.89
CA ARG A 136 -22.66 -19.42 14.62
C ARG A 136 -21.92 -19.84 15.90
N LEU A 137 -21.58 -21.13 16.00
CA LEU A 137 -20.88 -21.70 17.15
C LEU A 137 -19.45 -21.16 17.24
N GLY A 138 -19.06 -20.77 18.45
CA GLY A 138 -17.76 -20.15 18.77
C GLY A 138 -17.86 -18.66 19.11
N ARG A 139 -16.70 -18.05 19.37
CA ARG A 139 -16.55 -16.64 19.81
C ARG A 139 -17.26 -16.29 21.13
N PHE A 140 -17.34 -17.27 22.04
CA PHE A 140 -17.83 -17.07 23.41
C PHE A 140 -16.87 -16.20 24.23
N ALA A 141 -17.35 -15.54 25.28
CA ALA A 141 -16.49 -14.70 26.11
C ALA A 141 -15.37 -15.50 26.78
N GLU A 142 -15.66 -16.75 27.14
CA GLU A 142 -14.72 -17.78 27.58
C GLU A 142 -14.91 -19.03 26.70
N THR A 143 -13.82 -19.60 26.20
CA THR A 143 -13.83 -20.77 25.30
C THR A 143 -12.76 -21.75 25.74
N LYS A 144 -13.16 -22.90 26.26
CA LYS A 144 -12.24 -23.96 26.69
C LYS A 144 -12.30 -25.12 25.69
N LEU A 145 -11.15 -25.55 25.20
CA LEU A 145 -11.03 -26.60 24.18
C LEU A 145 -10.03 -27.64 24.68
N ASP A 146 -10.53 -28.79 25.06
CA ASP A 146 -9.77 -29.85 25.70
C ASP A 146 -9.65 -31.04 24.74
N ASN A 147 -8.41 -31.43 24.43
CA ASN A 147 -8.08 -32.63 23.66
C ASN A 147 -8.69 -32.74 22.25
N LEU A 148 -8.84 -31.63 21.52
CA LEU A 148 -9.23 -31.71 20.10
C LEU A 148 -8.06 -32.19 19.24
N TYR A 149 -8.19 -33.34 18.57
CA TYR A 149 -7.21 -33.92 17.65
C TYR A 149 -7.89 -34.54 16.42
N PRO A 150 -7.20 -34.59 15.26
CA PRO A 150 -7.71 -35.31 14.11
C PRO A 150 -7.94 -36.79 14.42
N ILE A 151 -9.04 -37.34 13.91
CA ILE A 151 -9.41 -38.75 14.03
C ILE A 151 -9.44 -39.34 12.62
N THR A 152 -9.02 -40.60 12.48
CA THR A 152 -9.24 -41.37 11.26
C THR A 152 -10.31 -42.42 11.54
N PHE A 153 -11.36 -42.47 10.73
CA PHE A 153 -12.45 -43.43 10.83
C PHE A 153 -12.80 -43.91 9.41
N GLU A 154 -12.74 -45.23 9.16
CA GLU A 154 -13.03 -45.83 7.85
C GLU A 154 -12.32 -45.14 6.67
N ASN A 155 -11.01 -44.90 6.79
CA ASN A 155 -10.16 -44.18 5.82
C ASN A 155 -10.48 -42.70 5.58
N GLU A 156 -11.39 -42.11 6.36
CA GLU A 156 -11.69 -40.67 6.33
C GLU A 156 -11.12 -39.96 7.56
N HIS A 157 -10.69 -38.72 7.37
CA HIS A 157 -10.06 -37.88 8.38
C HIS A 157 -11.02 -36.78 8.86
N PHE A 158 -11.38 -36.83 10.15
CA PHE A 158 -12.27 -35.85 10.78
C PHE A 158 -11.50 -34.97 11.76
N TYR A 159 -11.73 -33.66 11.73
CA TYR A 159 -11.14 -32.75 12.71
C TYR A 159 -12.07 -31.60 13.11
N LEU A 160 -12.49 -31.59 14.38
CA LEU A 160 -13.23 -30.48 14.96
C LEU A 160 -12.25 -29.40 15.42
N TYR A 161 -12.27 -28.24 14.78
CA TYR A 161 -11.27 -27.20 14.98
C TYR A 161 -11.87 -25.80 15.15
N THR A 162 -11.06 -24.90 15.70
CA THR A 162 -11.40 -23.48 15.79
C THR A 162 -10.90 -22.76 14.55
N THR A 163 -11.78 -22.14 13.78
CA THR A 163 -11.40 -21.32 12.62
C THR A 163 -10.56 -20.11 13.02
N VAL A 164 -9.88 -19.49 12.07
CA VAL A 164 -9.05 -18.29 12.31
C VAL A 164 -9.81 -17.09 12.89
N GLU A 165 -11.14 -17.09 12.82
CA GLU A 165 -12.02 -16.07 13.39
C GLU A 165 -12.52 -16.40 14.81
N GLY A 166 -12.23 -17.61 15.31
CA GLY A 166 -12.69 -18.11 16.60
C GLY A 166 -14.06 -18.80 16.56
N ASN A 167 -14.56 -19.17 15.38
CA ASN A 167 -15.74 -20.04 15.23
C ASN A 167 -15.33 -21.51 15.26
N ILE A 168 -16.27 -22.44 15.47
CA ILE A 168 -16.03 -23.89 15.40
C ILE A 168 -16.51 -24.43 14.05
N SER A 169 -15.73 -25.34 13.48
CA SER A 169 -16.01 -26.06 12.24
C SER A 169 -15.49 -27.49 12.37
N LEU A 170 -16.08 -28.42 11.61
CA LEU A 170 -15.59 -29.77 11.40
C LEU A 170 -15.00 -29.84 9.98
N SER A 171 -13.80 -30.40 9.80
CA SER A 171 -13.28 -30.76 8.49
C SER A 171 -13.36 -32.27 8.28
N VAL A 172 -13.70 -32.68 7.05
CA VAL A 172 -13.76 -34.07 6.59
C VAL A 172 -12.83 -34.18 5.38
N ASN A 173 -11.78 -35.01 5.48
CA ASN A 173 -10.68 -35.18 4.52
C ASN A 173 -9.98 -33.90 4.06
N TYR A 174 -10.29 -32.76 4.67
CA TYR A 174 -9.73 -31.47 4.32
C TYR A 174 -8.64 -31.06 5.32
N GLU A 175 -7.40 -30.92 4.84
CA GLU A 175 -6.26 -30.56 5.69
C GLU A 175 -6.25 -29.05 6.03
N ILE A 176 -6.20 -28.72 7.32
CA ILE A 176 -6.22 -27.32 7.79
C ILE A 176 -4.81 -26.73 7.84
N GLN A 177 -4.48 -25.96 6.82
CA GLN A 177 -3.19 -25.26 6.72
C GLN A 177 -2.92 -24.32 7.93
N PRO A 178 -1.89 -24.59 8.76
CA PRO A 178 -1.61 -23.80 9.96
C PRO A 178 -1.24 -22.34 9.64
N LYS A 179 -1.82 -21.39 10.38
CA LYS A 179 -1.56 -19.95 10.18
C LYS A 179 -0.88 -19.32 11.38
N THR A 180 0.45 -19.36 11.36
CA THR A 180 1.27 -18.87 12.48
C THR A 180 1.82 -17.47 12.28
N THR A 181 1.78 -16.67 13.34
CA THR A 181 2.42 -15.36 13.40
C THR A 181 3.23 -15.21 14.68
N THR A 182 4.35 -14.48 14.58
CA THR A 182 5.27 -14.26 15.69
C THR A 182 5.31 -12.77 16.09
N GLN A 183 5.69 -12.50 17.33
CA GLN A 183 5.97 -11.17 17.84
C GLN A 183 7.15 -11.23 18.81
N ILE A 184 8.18 -10.41 18.59
CA ILE A 184 9.33 -10.30 19.51
C ILE A 184 9.08 -9.17 20.52
N ASP A 185 9.02 -9.51 21.80
CA ASP A 185 8.82 -8.55 22.90
C ASP A 185 10.12 -8.00 23.46
N PHE A 186 11.18 -8.81 23.49
CA PHE A 186 12.51 -8.41 23.92
C PHE A 186 13.61 -9.16 23.17
N LEU A 187 14.77 -8.52 23.07
CA LEU A 187 16.02 -9.13 22.64
C LEU A 187 17.14 -8.55 23.51
N ARG A 188 17.92 -9.43 24.14
CA ARG A 188 19.03 -9.11 25.03
C ARG A 188 20.27 -9.83 24.53
N SER A 189 21.39 -9.13 24.56
CA SER A 189 22.68 -9.64 24.09
C SER A 189 23.69 -9.51 25.22
N LYS A 190 24.29 -10.64 25.62
CA LYS A 190 25.50 -10.74 26.45
C LYS A 190 26.71 -11.03 25.55
N SER A 191 27.92 -11.07 26.10
CA SER A 191 29.16 -11.23 25.33
C SER A 191 29.08 -12.38 24.32
N ASN A 192 28.68 -13.58 24.75
CA ASN A 192 28.67 -14.79 23.91
C ASN A 192 27.26 -15.40 23.73
N GLN A 193 26.20 -14.72 24.20
CA GLN A 193 24.84 -15.27 24.18
C GLN A 193 23.82 -14.21 23.77
N ILE A 194 22.85 -14.60 22.95
CA ILE A 194 21.71 -13.77 22.55
C ILE A 194 20.43 -14.44 23.04
N VAL A 195 19.65 -13.76 23.87
CA VAL A 195 18.37 -14.24 24.41
C VAL A 195 17.25 -13.36 23.90
N PHE A 196 16.24 -13.96 23.28
CA PHE A 196 15.06 -13.25 22.81
C PHE A 196 13.78 -14.02 23.09
N GLY A 197 12.67 -13.31 23.17
CA GLY A 197 11.39 -13.91 23.49
C GLY A 197 10.21 -13.00 23.17
N GLY A 198 9.03 -13.57 23.20
CA GLY A 198 7.79 -12.89 22.88
C GLY A 198 6.62 -13.84 22.78
N LYS A 199 5.77 -13.67 21.76
CA LYS A 199 4.54 -14.44 21.58
C LYS A 199 4.49 -15.14 20.22
N ILE A 200 3.93 -16.35 20.20
CA ILE A 200 3.55 -17.09 18.99
C ILE A 200 2.02 -17.20 18.99
N PHE A 201 1.41 -16.91 17.85
CA PHE A 201 -0.03 -17.05 17.64
C PHE A 201 -0.23 -18.04 16.50
N THR A 202 -0.61 -19.27 16.84
CA THR A 202 -0.86 -20.36 15.89
C THR A 202 -2.34 -20.47 15.50
N LYS A 203 -3.19 -19.68 16.16
CA LYS A 203 -4.64 -19.61 15.92
C LYS A 203 -5.31 -20.97 16.20
N SER A 204 -5.55 -21.76 15.17
CA SER A 204 -6.30 -23.01 15.24
C SER A 204 -5.47 -24.13 15.85
N SER A 205 -4.23 -24.25 15.37
CA SER A 205 -3.34 -25.38 15.64
C SER A 205 -2.58 -25.26 16.96
N LYS A 206 -2.36 -26.39 17.65
CA LYS A 206 -1.48 -26.49 18.82
C LYS A 206 -0.06 -26.89 18.39
N ILE A 207 0.94 -26.39 19.11
CA ILE A 207 2.36 -26.72 18.90
C ILE A 207 2.68 -27.97 19.71
N ASP A 208 3.15 -29.02 19.04
CA ASP A 208 3.72 -30.22 19.68
C ASP A 208 5.20 -30.02 19.94
N HIS A 209 5.92 -29.62 18.89
CA HIS A 209 7.36 -29.43 18.95
C HIS A 209 7.78 -28.18 18.17
N ILE A 210 8.79 -27.48 18.67
CA ILE A 210 9.31 -26.25 18.08
C ILE A 210 10.82 -26.16 18.26
N ASN A 211 11.51 -25.87 17.16
CA ASN A 211 12.93 -25.60 17.15
C ASN A 211 13.23 -24.24 16.53
N LEU A 212 14.28 -23.59 17.03
CA LEU A 212 14.88 -22.42 16.39
C LEU A 212 15.87 -22.91 15.35
N ILE A 213 15.72 -22.44 14.11
CA ILE A 213 16.68 -22.64 13.03
C ILE A 213 17.39 -21.33 12.73
N ILE A 214 18.71 -21.41 12.60
CA ILE A 214 19.59 -20.31 12.21
C ILE A 214 20.23 -20.68 10.87
N LEU A 215 19.75 -20.11 9.77
CA LEU A 215 20.13 -20.47 8.40
C LEU A 215 20.98 -19.36 7.74
N ALA A 216 22.17 -19.70 7.26
CA ALA A 216 23.03 -18.79 6.49
C ALA A 216 22.49 -18.57 5.07
N ARG A 217 22.43 -17.32 4.61
CA ARG A 217 21.86 -16.99 3.28
C ARG A 217 22.72 -17.43 2.10
N THR A 218 24.03 -17.35 2.24
CA THR A 218 24.97 -17.57 1.15
C THR A 218 25.68 -18.91 1.33
N LEU A 219 26.05 -19.23 2.57
CA LEU A 219 26.80 -20.44 2.90
C LEU A 219 25.91 -21.70 2.97
N ASN A 220 24.58 -21.54 2.95
CA ASN A 220 23.59 -22.61 3.06
C ASN A 220 23.84 -23.60 4.22
N VAL A 221 24.31 -23.08 5.36
CA VAL A 221 24.50 -23.85 6.59
C VAL A 221 23.47 -23.49 7.64
N GLU A 222 22.96 -24.49 8.36
CA GLU A 222 21.97 -24.31 9.41
C GLU A 222 22.42 -24.85 10.76
N ALA A 223 21.88 -24.24 11.82
CA ALA A 223 22.00 -24.72 13.20
C ALA A 223 20.63 -24.76 13.85
N LYS A 224 20.37 -25.81 14.63
CA LYS A 224 19.10 -26.09 15.30
C LYS A 224 19.26 -25.95 16.81
N MET A 225 18.33 -25.27 17.47
CA MET A 225 18.35 -25.02 18.92
C MET A 225 16.96 -25.18 19.54
N PRO A 226 16.87 -25.62 20.81
CA PRO A 226 15.57 -25.76 21.49
C PRO A 226 14.94 -24.39 21.80
N VAL A 227 13.61 -24.34 21.81
CA VAL A 227 12.82 -23.16 22.17
C VAL A 227 11.91 -23.51 23.33
N HIS A 228 11.95 -22.73 24.40
CA HIS A 228 11.01 -22.90 25.50
C HIS A 228 9.70 -22.19 25.18
N THR A 229 8.57 -22.90 25.27
CA THR A 229 7.22 -22.38 25.05
C THR A 229 6.29 -22.62 26.23
N GLU A 230 5.43 -21.64 26.50
CA GLU A 230 4.41 -21.67 27.56
C GLU A 230 3.04 -21.38 26.91
N HIS A 231 2.09 -22.33 26.98
CA HIS A 231 0.73 -22.13 26.48
C HIS A 231 -0.05 -21.16 27.39
N MET A 232 -0.69 -20.15 26.79
CA MET A 232 -1.34 -19.08 27.53
C MET A 232 -2.85 -19.35 27.73
N ALA A 233 -3.20 -20.43 28.44
CA ALA A 233 -4.59 -20.91 28.58
C ALA A 233 -5.63 -19.80 28.87
N ASP A 234 -5.35 -18.90 29.82
CA ASP A 234 -6.25 -17.77 30.16
C ASP A 234 -6.46 -16.77 29.00
N GLU A 235 -5.39 -16.45 28.25
CA GLU A 235 -5.51 -15.56 27.09
C GLU A 235 -6.22 -16.27 25.94
N VAL A 236 -5.98 -17.57 25.76
CA VAL A 236 -6.62 -18.41 24.73
C VAL A 236 -8.13 -18.47 24.98
N SER A 237 -8.55 -18.74 26.22
CA SER A 237 -9.97 -18.77 26.59
C SER A 237 -10.68 -17.45 26.31
N LYS A 238 -10.07 -16.32 26.69
CA LYS A 238 -10.62 -14.97 26.43
C LYS A 238 -10.53 -14.55 24.96
N ARG A 239 -9.84 -15.33 24.13
CA ARG A 239 -9.62 -15.08 22.70
C ARG A 239 -10.21 -16.21 21.84
N PHE A 240 -11.34 -16.75 22.29
CA PHE A 240 -12.18 -17.64 21.48
C PHE A 240 -11.49 -18.99 21.18
N GLY A 241 -10.63 -19.48 22.07
CA GLY A 241 -9.92 -20.73 21.87
C GLY A 241 -8.71 -20.63 20.93
N LEU A 242 -8.43 -19.44 20.38
CA LEU A 242 -7.28 -19.24 19.48
C LEU A 242 -5.96 -19.35 20.24
N ASN A 243 -5.15 -20.35 19.89
CA ASN A 243 -3.90 -20.73 20.52
C ASN A 243 -2.86 -19.61 20.52
N ARG A 244 -2.24 -19.44 21.70
CA ARG A 244 -1.23 -18.42 22.01
C ARG A 244 -0.19 -19.00 22.93
N TYR A 245 1.07 -18.72 22.60
CA TYR A 245 2.21 -19.18 23.38
C TYR A 245 3.10 -17.99 23.72
N ARG A 246 3.72 -18.00 24.90
CA ARG A 246 4.96 -17.24 25.11
C ARG A 246 6.13 -18.12 24.70
N PHE A 247 7.15 -17.52 24.13
CA PHE A 247 8.38 -18.24 23.80
C PHE A 247 9.60 -17.50 24.32
N LYS A 248 10.64 -18.27 24.61
CA LYS A 248 11.97 -17.78 24.94
C LYS A 248 13.02 -18.69 24.28
N ALA A 249 13.90 -18.09 23.51
CA ALA A 249 15.00 -18.77 22.85
C ALA A 249 16.34 -18.16 23.31
N SER A 250 17.35 -19.01 23.45
CA SER A 250 18.70 -18.63 23.83
C SER A 250 19.69 -19.17 22.80
N VAL A 251 20.47 -18.28 22.20
CA VAL A 251 21.49 -18.62 21.21
C VAL A 251 22.84 -18.45 21.87
N ASP A 252 23.54 -19.55 22.10
CA ASP A 252 24.95 -19.54 22.45
C ASP A 252 25.77 -19.42 21.17
N LEU A 253 26.48 -18.31 21.03
CA LEU A 253 27.25 -18.04 19.82
C LEU A 253 28.46 -18.96 19.74
N ASN A 254 29.08 -19.31 20.86
CA ASN A 254 30.26 -20.18 20.82
C ASN A 254 29.89 -21.56 20.25
N ASP A 255 28.71 -22.07 20.61
CA ASP A 255 28.21 -23.35 20.10
C ASP A 255 27.90 -23.30 18.59
N VAL A 256 27.22 -22.23 18.13
CA VAL A 256 26.96 -22.01 16.70
C VAL A 256 28.26 -21.91 15.89
N PHE A 257 29.29 -21.26 16.43
CA PHE A 257 30.58 -21.09 15.74
C PHE A 257 31.54 -22.29 15.88
N LYS A 258 31.22 -23.34 16.66
CA LYS A 258 32.02 -24.59 16.66
C LYS A 258 32.13 -25.20 15.27
N ASN A 259 31.06 -25.11 14.49
CA ASN A 259 31.08 -25.54 13.10
C ASN A 259 31.85 -24.51 12.25
N GLU A 260 32.98 -24.93 11.67
CA GLU A 260 33.88 -24.08 10.90
C GLU A 260 33.20 -23.41 9.69
N LYS A 261 32.15 -24.05 9.14
CA LYS A 261 31.36 -23.53 8.04
C LYS A 261 30.58 -22.26 8.40
N PHE A 262 30.38 -21.95 9.69
CA PHE A 262 29.80 -20.67 10.12
C PHE A 262 30.85 -19.55 10.03
N ASN A 263 30.57 -18.51 9.24
CA ASN A 263 31.49 -17.39 8.96
C ASN A 263 30.73 -16.07 8.76
N THR A 264 31.33 -15.10 8.05
CA THR A 264 30.73 -13.81 7.71
C THR A 264 29.58 -14.02 6.73
N ASP A 265 28.36 -13.96 7.25
CA ASP A 265 27.13 -14.02 6.44
C ASP A 265 25.99 -13.32 7.20
N VAL A 266 24.84 -13.26 6.55
CA VAL A 266 23.57 -13.00 7.18
C VAL A 266 22.91 -14.34 7.52
N TYR A 267 22.54 -14.48 8.78
CA TYR A 267 21.85 -15.65 9.30
C TYR A 267 20.40 -15.31 9.59
N ASP A 268 19.50 -16.00 8.94
CA ASP A 268 18.07 -15.85 9.05
C ASP A 268 17.50 -16.79 10.11
N LEU A 269 16.66 -16.25 11.00
CA LEU A 269 16.04 -17.04 12.06
C LEU A 269 14.63 -17.49 11.67
N PHE A 270 14.36 -18.77 11.92
CA PHE A 270 13.07 -19.44 11.69
C PHE A 270 12.66 -20.28 12.90
N PHE A 271 11.37 -20.54 13.03
CA PHE A 271 10.87 -21.65 13.82
C PHE A 271 10.48 -22.79 12.89
N ASP A 272 10.99 -23.98 13.15
CA ASP A 272 10.44 -25.20 12.58
C ASP A 272 9.43 -25.75 13.59
N ILE A 273 8.15 -25.73 13.21
CA ILE A 273 7.04 -26.05 14.10
C ILE A 273 6.33 -27.30 13.57
N LYS A 274 6.25 -28.32 14.42
CA LYS A 274 5.38 -29.48 14.23
C LYS A 274 4.07 -29.19 14.98
N TYR A 275 2.97 -29.20 14.24
CA TYR A 275 1.64 -29.05 14.80
C TYR A 275 0.98 -30.42 15.01
N HIS A 276 0.04 -30.47 15.96
CA HIS A 276 -0.72 -31.68 16.26
C HIS A 276 -1.67 -32.13 15.15
N ASP A 277 -2.04 -31.21 14.25
CA ASP A 277 -3.10 -31.33 13.24
C ASP A 277 -2.55 -31.20 11.81
N PHE A 278 -1.22 -31.26 11.63
CA PHE A 278 -0.58 -31.08 10.33
C PHE A 278 0.62 -32.01 10.20
N GLN A 279 0.71 -32.74 9.07
CA GLN A 279 1.71 -33.79 8.91
C GLN A 279 3.13 -33.25 8.71
N GLU A 280 3.29 -32.16 7.97
CA GLU A 280 4.61 -31.60 7.70
C GLU A 280 5.09 -30.64 8.81
N THR A 281 6.39 -30.39 8.84
CA THR A 281 6.96 -29.34 9.69
C THR A 281 6.87 -28.01 8.97
N VAL A 282 6.24 -27.01 9.58
CA VAL A 282 6.09 -25.68 8.98
C VAL A 282 7.22 -24.77 9.43
N ARG A 283 7.98 -24.25 8.47
CA ARG A 283 9.04 -23.27 8.70
C ARG A 283 8.50 -21.85 8.73
N VAL A 284 8.53 -21.21 9.91
CA VAL A 284 7.95 -19.88 10.16
C VAL A 284 9.02 -18.85 10.45
N ARG A 285 9.02 -17.75 9.69
CA ARG A 285 9.93 -16.62 9.94
C ARG A 285 9.65 -15.90 11.27
N ILE A 286 10.72 -15.66 12.05
CA ILE A 286 10.63 -14.92 13.31
C ILE A 286 10.70 -13.42 13.05
N GLY A 287 9.74 -12.62 13.53
CA GLY A 287 9.73 -11.19 13.24
C GLY A 287 8.81 -10.34 14.11
N LYS A 288 8.41 -9.18 13.56
CA LYS A 288 7.52 -8.18 14.18
C LYS A 288 7.96 -7.74 15.59
N PRO A 289 9.20 -7.24 15.75
CA PRO A 289 9.67 -6.74 17.02
C PRO A 289 8.86 -5.52 17.49
N ARG A 290 8.56 -5.47 18.78
CA ARG A 290 8.13 -4.22 19.41
C ARG A 290 9.23 -3.17 19.30
N PHE A 291 8.85 -1.90 19.20
CA PHE A 291 9.80 -0.77 19.13
C PHE A 291 10.92 -0.85 20.18
N ARG A 292 10.58 -1.19 21.44
CA ARG A 292 11.56 -1.31 22.53
C ARG A 292 12.57 -2.44 22.31
N ALA A 293 12.15 -3.57 21.72
CA ALA A 293 13.04 -4.69 21.41
C ALA A 293 14.09 -4.29 20.38
N ARG A 294 13.68 -3.59 19.32
CA ARG A 294 14.55 -3.08 18.25
C ARG A 294 15.46 -1.92 18.68
N TYR A 295 14.98 -1.07 19.59
CA TYR A 295 15.75 0.09 20.07
C TYR A 295 16.88 -0.31 21.04
N ARG A 296 16.67 -1.37 21.84
CA ARG A 296 17.60 -1.80 22.91
C ARG A 296 18.57 -2.92 22.50
N THR A 297 18.53 -3.37 21.25
CA THR A 297 19.43 -4.41 20.72
C THR A 297 20.90 -4.02 20.90
N LYS A 298 21.68 -4.90 21.53
CA LYS A 298 23.14 -4.75 21.67
C LYS A 298 23.85 -5.76 20.75
N VAL A 299 25.12 -5.49 20.50
CA VAL A 299 25.99 -6.36 19.69
C VAL A 299 26.60 -7.41 20.61
N SER A 300 26.68 -8.64 20.15
CA SER A 300 27.43 -9.74 20.79
C SER A 300 28.70 -10.05 20.01
N LYS A 301 29.60 -10.83 20.58
CA LYS A 301 30.80 -11.31 19.89
C LYS A 301 31.00 -12.80 20.13
N ALA A 302 31.60 -13.46 19.15
CA ALA A 302 32.18 -14.78 19.31
C ALA A 302 33.65 -14.70 18.89
N THR A 303 34.47 -15.60 19.43
CA THR A 303 35.90 -15.69 19.11
C THR A 303 36.23 -17.13 18.78
N ARG A 304 36.89 -17.34 17.64
CA ARG A 304 37.35 -18.65 17.13
C ARG A 304 38.66 -18.44 16.37
N ASP A 305 39.69 -19.23 16.62
CA ASP A 305 40.97 -19.25 15.86
C ASP A 305 41.59 -17.88 15.51
N LYS A 306 41.78 -17.01 16.51
CA LYS A 306 42.32 -15.64 16.35
C LYS A 306 41.45 -14.72 15.46
N MET A 307 40.21 -15.11 15.22
CA MET A 307 39.17 -14.32 14.56
C MET A 307 38.10 -13.93 15.58
N THR A 308 37.67 -12.67 15.50
CA THR A 308 36.54 -12.15 16.25
C THR A 308 35.36 -11.93 15.30
N PHE A 309 34.23 -12.55 15.62
CA PHE A 309 32.97 -12.39 14.90
C PHE A 309 32.06 -11.44 15.66
N ALA A 310 31.75 -10.29 15.05
CA ALA A 310 30.78 -9.35 15.59
C ALA A 310 29.37 -9.75 15.15
N VAL A 311 28.53 -10.15 16.09
CA VAL A 311 27.15 -10.60 15.83
C VAL A 311 26.19 -9.45 16.13
N SER A 312 25.58 -8.93 15.06
CA SER A 312 24.66 -7.80 15.11
C SER A 312 23.25 -8.26 14.76
N PRO A 313 22.33 -8.32 15.73
CA PRO A 313 20.93 -8.55 15.40
C PRO A 313 20.40 -7.38 14.59
N TYR A 314 19.78 -7.69 13.46
CA TYR A 314 19.12 -6.71 12.62
C TYR A 314 17.78 -7.25 12.13
N TYR A 315 16.92 -6.34 11.68
CA TYR A 315 15.59 -6.69 11.21
C TYR A 315 15.49 -6.44 9.72
N THR A 316 14.92 -7.40 8.98
CA THR A 316 14.74 -7.27 7.54
C THR A 316 13.84 -6.08 7.22
N PHE A 317 14.14 -5.46 6.09
CA PHE A 317 13.57 -4.18 5.73
C PHE A 317 12.04 -4.22 5.54
N LYS A 318 11.53 -5.23 4.81
CA LYS A 318 10.10 -5.34 4.44
C LYS A 318 9.23 -5.90 5.58
N ALA A 319 9.64 -7.00 6.19
CA ALA A 319 8.83 -7.78 7.13
C ALA A 319 9.23 -7.59 8.60
N PHE A 320 10.35 -6.89 8.86
CA PHE A 320 10.98 -6.82 10.18
C PHE A 320 11.24 -8.20 10.79
N ASN A 321 11.68 -9.16 9.96
CA ASN A 321 12.11 -10.48 10.40
C ASN A 321 13.48 -10.35 11.08
N LEU A 322 13.70 -11.10 12.16
CA LEU A 322 14.97 -11.11 12.87
C LEU A 322 16.00 -11.93 12.09
N SER A 323 17.18 -11.33 11.92
CA SER A 323 18.37 -11.96 11.34
C SER A 323 19.59 -11.54 12.15
N PHE A 324 20.64 -12.36 12.16
CA PHE A 324 21.94 -12.01 12.70
C PHE A 324 22.89 -11.69 11.55
N ARG A 325 23.42 -10.47 11.54
CA ARG A 325 24.52 -10.09 10.65
C ARG A 325 25.82 -10.38 11.36
N ILE A 326 26.61 -11.28 10.79
CA ILE A 326 27.87 -11.72 11.35
C ILE A 326 29.00 -11.12 10.52
N GLU A 327 29.87 -10.36 11.16
CA GLU A 327 31.02 -9.73 10.52
C GLU A 327 32.31 -10.24 11.18
N GLY A 328 33.09 -11.06 10.45
CA GLY A 328 34.37 -11.58 10.89
C GLY A 328 35.52 -10.58 10.72
N PHE A 329 36.45 -10.60 11.66
CA PHE A 329 37.68 -9.81 11.68
C PHE A 329 38.84 -10.62 12.26
N LYS A 330 40.07 -10.42 11.76
CA LYS A 330 41.27 -10.82 12.49
C LYS A 330 41.32 -10.08 13.84
N ASP A 331 41.69 -10.75 14.94
CA ASP A 331 41.68 -10.16 16.29
C ASP A 331 42.47 -8.86 16.38
N ARG A 332 43.66 -8.84 15.79
CA ARG A 332 44.53 -7.65 15.70
C ARG A 332 43.86 -6.47 14.98
N THR A 333 42.95 -6.73 14.04
CA THR A 333 42.19 -5.71 13.30
C THR A 333 40.97 -5.26 14.10
N TYR A 334 40.27 -6.18 14.77
CA TYR A 334 39.13 -5.86 15.62
C TYR A 334 39.54 -5.03 16.85
N ASN A 335 40.66 -5.37 17.48
CA ASN A 335 41.23 -4.60 18.59
C ASN A 335 41.65 -3.20 18.14
N TYR A 336 42.25 -3.08 16.94
CA TYR A 336 42.53 -1.78 16.34
C TYR A 336 41.26 -0.96 16.11
N LEU A 337 40.19 -1.57 15.55
CA LEU A 337 38.90 -0.92 15.35
C LEU A 337 38.35 -0.34 16.66
N LYS A 338 38.37 -1.12 17.75
CA LYS A 338 37.94 -0.64 19.07
C LYS A 338 38.77 0.55 19.56
N LYS A 339 40.11 0.47 19.45
CA LYS A 339 41.03 1.53 19.88
C LYS A 339 40.77 2.81 19.12
N VAL A 340 40.73 2.76 17.79
CA VAL A 340 40.52 3.95 16.94
C VAL A 340 39.09 4.50 17.10
N ALA A 341 38.07 3.65 17.18
CA ALA A 341 36.69 4.11 17.39
C ALA A 341 36.51 4.85 18.73
N ARG A 342 37.25 4.47 19.79
CA ARG A 342 37.25 5.19 21.08
C ARG A 342 37.76 6.63 20.93
N TRP A 343 38.84 6.82 20.17
CA TRP A 343 39.49 8.12 19.95
C TRP A 343 39.06 8.85 18.67
N SER A 344 38.06 8.33 17.96
CA SER A 344 37.57 8.86 16.68
C SER A 344 37.20 10.35 16.72
N TRP A 345 36.67 10.84 17.84
CA TRP A 345 36.29 12.24 17.99
C TRP A 345 37.50 13.19 17.93
N LEU A 346 38.62 12.81 18.55
CA LEU A 346 39.87 13.56 18.54
C LEU A 346 40.52 13.49 17.15
N LEU A 347 40.61 12.28 16.59
CA LEU A 347 41.15 12.07 15.24
C LEU A 347 40.36 12.87 14.20
N LYS A 348 39.04 12.94 14.33
CA LYS A 348 38.22 13.73 13.40
C LYS A 348 38.60 15.20 13.44
N ASN A 349 38.82 15.78 14.61
CA ASN A 349 39.18 17.20 14.73
C ASN A 349 40.55 17.50 14.09
N ILE A 350 41.52 16.60 14.25
CA ILE A 350 42.85 16.71 13.64
C ILE A 350 42.77 16.66 12.10
N TYR A 351 41.97 15.73 11.55
CA TYR A 351 41.93 15.48 10.10
C TYR A 351 40.84 16.29 9.37
N LYS A 352 40.06 17.10 10.09
CA LYS A 352 38.89 17.82 9.54
C LYS A 352 39.21 18.67 8.31
N LYS A 353 40.39 19.31 8.29
CA LYS A 353 40.85 20.20 7.20
C LYS A 353 41.24 19.45 5.92
N LYS A 354 41.44 18.13 5.96
CA LYS A 354 41.84 17.34 4.78
C LYS A 354 40.71 17.06 3.78
N ASP A 355 39.46 17.34 4.15
CA ASP A 355 38.24 17.06 3.36
C ASP A 355 38.28 15.69 2.65
N ILE A 356 38.42 14.62 3.44
CA ILE A 356 38.58 13.24 2.95
C ILE A 356 37.24 12.70 2.45
N TRP A 357 37.23 12.17 1.24
CA TRP A 357 36.06 11.57 0.60
C TRP A 357 36.28 10.07 0.42
N ILE A 358 35.24 9.29 0.72
CA ILE A 358 35.23 7.85 0.51
C ILE A 358 34.13 7.55 -0.51
N ILE A 359 34.50 6.90 -1.61
CA ILE A 359 33.60 6.49 -2.69
C ILE A 359 33.55 4.96 -2.73
N GLY A 360 32.39 4.40 -3.02
CA GLY A 360 32.29 2.98 -3.34
C GLY A 360 30.87 2.52 -3.65
N GLU A 361 30.76 1.28 -4.08
CA GLU A 361 29.51 0.65 -4.50
C GLU A 361 29.17 -0.50 -3.55
N LEU A 362 29.29 -1.73 -4.04
CA LEU A 362 29.37 -2.94 -3.22
C LEU A 362 30.85 -3.27 -3.00
N PRO A 363 31.22 -3.98 -1.91
CA PRO A 363 32.63 -4.30 -1.64
C PRO A 363 33.33 -5.03 -2.78
N TYR A 364 32.59 -5.70 -3.66
CA TYR A 364 33.13 -6.48 -4.77
C TYR A 364 32.92 -5.83 -6.15
N LYS A 365 32.39 -4.60 -6.25
CA LYS A 365 32.09 -3.92 -7.52
C LYS A 365 32.78 -2.57 -7.68
N ALA A 366 33.25 -2.29 -8.90
CA ALA A 366 33.73 -0.98 -9.35
C ALA A 366 33.51 -0.79 -10.85
N GLN A 367 32.25 -0.54 -11.23
CA GLN A 367 31.82 -0.46 -12.63
C GLN A 367 30.66 0.52 -12.87
N ASP A 368 30.05 1.08 -11.82
CA ASP A 368 28.86 1.92 -11.90
C ASP A 368 29.19 3.40 -11.57
N ASN A 369 28.20 4.22 -11.23
CA ASN A 369 28.36 5.65 -10.94
C ASN A 369 29.47 5.97 -9.92
N GLY A 370 29.73 5.08 -8.97
CA GLY A 370 30.80 5.24 -7.99
C GLY A 370 32.18 5.18 -8.65
N TYR A 371 32.38 4.20 -9.52
CA TYR A 371 33.58 4.09 -10.34
C TYR A 371 33.78 5.30 -11.27
N HIS A 372 32.76 5.68 -12.04
CA HIS A 372 32.86 6.80 -12.99
C HIS A 372 33.21 8.13 -12.29
N LEU A 373 32.55 8.42 -11.17
CA LEU A 373 32.85 9.62 -10.38
C LEU A 373 34.26 9.58 -9.77
N PHE A 374 34.69 8.42 -9.25
CA PHE A 374 36.03 8.27 -8.70
C PHE A 374 37.11 8.49 -9.77
N LYS A 375 36.95 7.86 -10.94
CA LYS A 375 37.83 8.04 -12.11
C LYS A 375 37.93 9.51 -12.49
N TYR A 376 36.79 10.19 -12.67
CA TYR A 376 36.75 11.62 -13.00
C TYR A 376 37.53 12.47 -12.00
N ILE A 377 37.29 12.30 -10.70
CA ILE A 377 37.95 13.12 -9.67
C ILE A 377 39.45 12.83 -9.62
N ARG A 378 39.88 11.55 -9.71
CA ARG A 378 41.30 11.19 -9.69
C ARG A 378 42.06 11.73 -10.90
N GLN A 379 41.42 11.80 -12.06
CA GLN A 379 42.02 12.35 -13.28
C GLN A 379 42.06 13.88 -13.28
N ARG A 380 40.98 14.55 -12.85
CA ARG A 380 40.87 16.02 -12.90
C ARG A 380 41.46 16.72 -11.68
N TYR A 381 41.41 16.08 -10.51
CA TYR A 381 41.85 16.64 -9.22
C TYR A 381 42.77 15.63 -8.49
N PRO A 382 43.99 15.37 -9.00
CA PRO A 382 44.88 14.33 -8.47
C PRO A 382 45.34 14.57 -7.03
N ASN A 383 45.31 15.82 -6.54
CA ASN A 383 45.66 16.16 -5.15
C ASN A 383 44.49 15.99 -4.17
N LYS A 384 43.28 15.68 -4.66
CA LYS A 384 42.11 15.51 -3.80
C LYS A 384 42.20 14.19 -3.04
N GLU A 385 42.00 14.25 -1.73
CA GLU A 385 41.93 13.11 -0.79
C GLU A 385 40.65 12.29 -0.98
N VAL A 386 40.50 11.67 -2.16
CA VAL A 386 39.41 10.78 -2.55
C VAL A 386 39.92 9.36 -2.60
N TYR A 387 39.18 8.45 -1.94
CA TYR A 387 39.54 7.05 -1.79
C TYR A 387 38.41 6.11 -2.21
N TYR A 388 38.75 5.00 -2.88
CA TYR A 388 37.78 3.98 -3.26
C TYR A 388 37.84 2.77 -2.31
N VAL A 389 36.68 2.29 -1.85
CA VAL A 389 36.59 1.09 -0.98
C VAL A 389 36.23 -0.14 -1.81
N ILE A 390 37.09 -1.16 -1.75
CA ILE A 390 36.89 -2.44 -2.45
C ILE A 390 37.55 -3.58 -1.69
N ASP A 391 37.02 -4.80 -1.83
CA ASP A 391 37.63 -6.01 -1.32
C ASP A 391 38.89 -6.35 -2.11
N LYS A 392 39.93 -6.86 -1.44
CA LYS A 392 41.19 -7.23 -2.07
C LYS A 392 41.03 -8.40 -3.05
N GLN A 393 40.00 -9.22 -2.87
CA GLN A 393 39.69 -10.37 -3.72
C GLN A 393 38.71 -10.03 -4.86
N SER A 394 38.26 -8.78 -4.98
CA SER A 394 37.32 -8.38 -6.02
C SER A 394 37.97 -8.45 -7.41
N PRO A 395 37.30 -9.04 -8.42
CA PRO A 395 37.77 -9.01 -9.81
C PRO A 395 37.82 -7.59 -10.38
N ASP A 396 36.95 -6.69 -9.90
CA ASP A 396 36.85 -5.30 -10.34
C ASP A 396 37.98 -4.41 -9.78
N LEU A 397 38.84 -4.94 -8.89
CA LEU A 397 40.01 -4.20 -8.39
C LEU A 397 40.91 -3.71 -9.52
N LYS A 398 40.97 -4.45 -10.63
CA LYS A 398 41.74 -4.07 -11.83
C LYS A 398 41.28 -2.73 -12.42
N ASN A 399 39.99 -2.40 -12.33
CA ASN A 399 39.39 -1.21 -12.93
C ASN A 399 39.84 0.09 -12.24
N ILE A 400 40.29 0.01 -10.98
CA ILE A 400 40.64 1.20 -10.19
C ILE A 400 42.11 1.27 -9.78
N LYS A 401 42.89 0.21 -10.05
CA LYS A 401 44.28 0.07 -9.60
C LYS A 401 45.17 1.20 -10.11
N GLU A 402 44.96 1.64 -11.34
CA GLU A 402 45.72 2.72 -11.99
C GLU A 402 45.52 4.10 -11.34
N PHE A 403 44.38 4.36 -10.69
CA PHE A 403 44.07 5.69 -10.13
C PHE A 403 44.61 5.93 -8.71
N GLY A 404 45.15 4.89 -8.06
CA GLY A 404 45.65 4.96 -6.69
C GLY A 404 44.55 5.15 -5.62
N ASN A 405 44.93 5.55 -4.40
CA ASN A 405 44.02 5.84 -3.27
C ASN A 405 42.97 4.74 -2.96
N ILE A 406 43.41 3.48 -2.92
CA ILE A 406 42.54 2.35 -2.62
C ILE A 406 42.52 2.05 -1.12
N LEU A 407 41.33 1.79 -0.59
CA LEU A 407 41.08 1.31 0.76
C LEU A 407 40.54 -0.12 0.71
N TYR A 408 41.39 -1.09 1.02
CA TYR A 408 40.95 -2.48 1.09
C TYR A 408 39.91 -2.67 2.20
N TYR A 409 38.77 -3.27 1.86
CA TYR A 409 37.66 -3.50 2.76
C TYR A 409 38.13 -4.22 4.05
N LYS A 410 37.57 -3.81 5.18
CA LYS A 410 37.97 -4.19 6.56
C LYS A 410 39.47 -4.05 6.94
N SER A 411 40.33 -3.44 6.13
CA SER A 411 41.72 -3.15 6.52
C SER A 411 41.81 -2.08 7.62
N ARG A 412 42.95 -2.00 8.33
CA ARG A 412 43.21 -0.95 9.33
C ARG A 412 43.13 0.46 8.72
N LYS A 413 43.65 0.64 7.50
CA LYS A 413 43.56 1.91 6.75
C LYS A 413 42.10 2.26 6.49
N HIS A 414 41.32 1.32 5.96
CA HIS A 414 39.88 1.51 5.74
C HIS A 414 39.13 1.92 7.02
N ILE A 415 39.35 1.21 8.14
CA ILE A 415 38.73 1.54 9.44
C ILE A 415 39.07 2.95 9.90
N LYS A 416 40.33 3.37 9.80
CA LYS A 416 40.77 4.72 10.16
C LYS A 416 40.06 5.75 9.29
N TYR A 417 40.12 5.59 7.96
CA TYR A 417 39.61 6.57 7.00
C TYR A 417 38.09 6.74 7.11
N ILE A 418 37.32 5.66 7.30
CA ILE A 418 35.86 5.75 7.53
C ILE A 418 35.51 6.60 8.75
N LEU A 419 36.30 6.53 9.83
CA LEU A 419 36.04 7.28 11.06
C LEU A 419 36.41 8.78 10.94
N ILE A 420 37.34 9.13 10.05
CA ILE A 420 37.81 10.51 9.86
C ILE A 420 37.27 11.17 8.59
N ALA A 421 36.55 10.44 7.74
CA ALA A 421 35.99 10.95 6.49
C ALA A 421 35.08 12.17 6.72
N ASN A 422 35.12 13.08 5.76
CA ASN A 422 34.20 14.20 5.67
C ASN A 422 32.95 13.81 4.88
N LYS A 423 33.12 13.00 3.82
CA LYS A 423 32.04 12.56 2.93
C LYS A 423 32.15 11.08 2.61
N ILE A 424 31.01 10.39 2.57
CA ILE A 424 30.86 9.01 2.11
C ILE A 424 29.88 9.05 0.95
N ILE A 425 30.31 8.58 -0.21
CA ILE A 425 29.58 8.67 -1.47
C ILE A 425 29.32 7.23 -1.92
N SER A 426 28.05 6.86 -2.06
CA SER A 426 27.67 5.49 -2.43
C SER A 426 26.52 5.42 -3.42
N THR A 427 26.58 4.44 -4.32
CA THR A 427 25.48 4.09 -5.24
C THR A 427 24.39 3.28 -4.56
N HIS A 428 24.76 2.59 -3.48
CA HIS A 428 23.88 1.76 -2.64
C HIS A 428 23.79 2.35 -1.22
N GLN A 429 23.28 1.57 -0.26
CA GLN A 429 23.28 1.99 1.15
C GLN A 429 24.74 2.17 1.64
N PRO A 430 25.07 3.25 2.37
CA PRO A 430 26.42 3.47 2.90
C PRO A 430 26.93 2.32 3.78
N ASP A 431 26.02 1.52 4.34
CA ASP A 431 26.29 0.30 5.08
C ASP A 431 27.26 -0.65 4.36
N PHE A 432 27.22 -0.72 3.03
CA PHE A 432 28.12 -1.57 2.24
C PHE A 432 29.59 -1.13 2.32
N LEU A 433 29.84 0.16 2.57
CA LEU A 433 31.19 0.70 2.70
C LEU A 433 31.71 0.63 4.14
N TYR A 434 30.87 0.33 5.13
CA TYR A 434 31.31 0.29 6.52
C TYR A 434 31.96 -1.03 6.89
N PRO A 435 33.11 -1.02 7.59
CA PRO A 435 33.73 -2.25 8.07
C PRO A 435 32.86 -2.94 9.12
N LEU A 436 32.06 -2.19 9.88
CA LEU A 436 31.21 -2.69 10.95
C LEU A 436 29.87 -1.94 10.99
N LYS A 437 28.76 -2.67 10.85
CA LYS A 437 27.41 -2.06 10.67
C LYS A 437 26.62 -1.94 11.98
N THR A 438 27.32 -1.79 13.10
CA THR A 438 26.69 -1.71 14.43
C THR A 438 26.24 -0.28 14.73
N LYS A 439 25.07 -0.09 15.36
CA LYS A 439 24.58 1.25 15.75
C LYS A 439 25.60 2.06 16.56
N LYS A 440 26.41 1.40 17.41
CA LYS A 440 27.47 2.06 18.20
C LYS A 440 28.59 2.59 17.32
N PHE A 441 29.02 1.82 16.32
CA PHE A 441 30.05 2.24 15.36
C PHE A 441 29.52 3.31 14.41
N LEU A 442 28.33 3.13 13.83
CA LEU A 442 27.71 4.09 12.92
C LEU A 442 27.55 5.49 13.56
N ARG A 443 27.23 5.58 14.87
CA ARG A 443 27.16 6.87 15.58
C ARG A 443 28.50 7.62 15.68
N LYS A 444 29.63 6.91 15.55
CA LYS A 444 30.98 7.49 15.52
C LYS A 444 31.35 8.04 14.14
N ILE A 445 30.70 7.54 13.10
CA ILE A 445 30.81 8.09 11.75
C ILE A 445 30.04 9.41 11.72
N LYS A 446 30.74 10.47 11.38
CA LYS A 446 30.18 11.84 11.31
C LYS A 446 30.40 12.48 9.94
N ALA A 447 30.73 11.64 8.96
CA ALA A 447 30.79 12.02 7.56
C ALA A 447 29.37 12.28 7.03
N LYS A 448 29.31 13.07 5.97
CA LYS A 448 28.09 13.35 5.23
C LYS A 448 27.87 12.27 4.19
N ASN A 449 26.68 11.71 4.13
CA ASN A 449 26.35 10.64 3.19
C ASN A 449 25.77 11.26 1.91
N VAL A 450 26.43 11.02 0.78
CA VAL A 450 25.93 11.38 -0.54
C VAL A 450 25.47 10.10 -1.23
N PHE A 451 24.24 10.12 -1.71
CA PHE A 451 23.70 9.02 -2.47
C PHE A 451 23.63 9.38 -3.95
N ILE A 452 24.37 8.63 -4.77
CA ILE A 452 24.56 8.91 -6.20
C ILE A 452 23.80 7.93 -7.10
N GLN A 453 22.92 7.12 -6.50
CA GLN A 453 22.07 6.11 -7.13
C GLN A 453 22.82 5.02 -7.92
N HIS A 454 22.14 3.89 -8.13
CA HIS A 454 22.59 2.81 -9.01
C HIS A 454 21.90 2.86 -10.39
N GLY A 455 20.91 3.73 -10.56
CA GLY A 455 20.10 3.84 -11.77
C GLY A 455 18.85 4.66 -11.52
N VAL A 456 18.13 4.97 -12.58
CA VAL A 456 16.87 5.73 -12.51
C VAL A 456 15.85 4.98 -11.64
N MET A 457 15.23 5.70 -10.72
CA MET A 457 14.23 5.18 -9.79
C MET A 457 12.80 5.40 -10.29
N GLY A 458 11.88 4.64 -9.71
CA GLY A 458 10.45 4.90 -9.84
C GLY A 458 9.63 3.64 -10.04
N THR A 459 10.12 2.70 -10.86
CA THR A 459 9.37 1.50 -11.26
C THR A 459 8.85 0.70 -10.06
N LYS A 460 9.64 0.61 -8.98
CA LYS A 460 9.20 0.11 -7.67
C LYS A 460 9.10 1.24 -6.65
N ASN A 461 8.18 1.09 -5.69
CA ASN A 461 8.16 1.94 -4.51
C ASN A 461 9.35 1.66 -3.57
N MET A 462 10.36 2.54 -3.63
CA MET A 462 11.60 2.45 -2.85
C MET A 462 11.66 3.40 -1.65
N VAL A 463 10.56 4.07 -1.27
CA VAL A 463 10.52 5.00 -0.10
C VAL A 463 10.96 4.31 1.18
N ALA A 464 10.63 3.03 1.25
CA ALA A 464 10.97 2.20 2.36
C ALA A 464 12.52 2.07 2.45
N ASN A 465 13.19 1.83 1.31
CA ASN A 465 14.63 1.61 1.22
C ASN A 465 15.46 2.89 1.34
N TYR A 466 15.05 3.96 0.64
CA TYR A 466 15.84 5.18 0.47
C TYR A 466 15.13 6.46 0.93
N GLY A 467 13.89 6.37 1.40
CA GLY A 467 13.16 7.55 1.88
C GLY A 467 13.82 8.16 3.11
N LYS A 468 13.56 9.45 3.35
CA LYS A 468 14.07 10.17 4.53
C LYS A 468 13.72 9.50 5.85
N GLN A 469 12.67 8.66 5.82
CA GLN A 469 12.16 7.94 6.97
C GLN A 469 12.64 6.50 7.11
N ALA A 470 13.48 6.02 6.19
CA ALA A 470 14.03 4.66 6.20
C ALA A 470 14.89 4.42 7.44
N THR A 471 14.77 3.23 8.06
CA THR A 471 15.48 2.91 9.32
C THR A 471 16.97 2.64 9.14
N SER A 472 17.38 2.27 7.93
CA SER A 472 18.71 1.75 7.61
C SER A 472 19.42 2.56 6.52
N PHE A 473 18.88 3.71 6.16
CA PHE A 473 19.42 4.58 5.12
C PHE A 473 19.31 6.03 5.55
N ASN A 474 20.35 6.81 5.28
CA ASN A 474 20.36 8.24 5.50
C ASN A 474 21.28 8.88 4.45
N ALA A 475 20.74 9.80 3.67
CA ALA A 475 21.47 10.65 2.74
C ALA A 475 21.31 12.11 3.14
N ASP A 476 22.43 12.82 3.19
CA ASP A 476 22.50 14.28 3.34
C ASP A 476 22.33 14.99 1.98
N LEU A 477 22.71 14.33 0.88
CA LEU A 477 22.53 14.80 -0.50
C LEU A 477 22.15 13.61 -1.40
N PHE A 478 21.16 13.80 -2.25
CA PHE A 478 20.64 12.81 -3.18
C PHE A 478 20.83 13.33 -4.62
N LEU A 479 21.62 12.64 -5.44
CA LEU A 479 21.84 13.04 -6.83
C LEU A 479 20.85 12.32 -7.74
N VAL A 480 20.21 13.05 -8.64
CA VAL A 480 19.18 12.55 -9.57
C VAL A 480 19.49 12.88 -11.02
N SER A 481 18.87 12.13 -11.92
CA SER A 481 19.06 12.26 -13.38
C SER A 481 18.20 13.36 -14.02
N SER A 482 17.06 13.68 -13.40
CA SER A 482 16.06 14.59 -13.97
C SER A 482 15.27 15.39 -12.94
N GLU A 483 14.61 16.44 -13.40
CA GLU A 483 13.61 17.19 -12.63
C GLU A 483 12.45 16.29 -12.19
N PHE A 484 12.01 15.37 -13.06
CA PHE A 484 10.96 14.41 -12.72
C PHE A 484 11.36 13.51 -11.54
N GLU A 485 12.59 13.00 -11.54
CA GLU A 485 13.11 12.26 -10.38
C GLU A 485 13.24 13.15 -9.14
N ARG A 486 13.70 14.40 -9.30
CA ARG A 486 13.83 15.34 -8.19
C ARG A 486 12.50 15.52 -7.46
N GLU A 487 11.43 15.78 -8.21
CA GLU A 487 10.08 15.93 -7.65
C GLU A 487 9.57 14.64 -7.00
N MET A 488 9.87 13.47 -7.58
CA MET A 488 9.58 12.19 -6.92
C MET A 488 10.32 12.05 -5.58
N ILE A 489 11.61 12.37 -5.51
CA ILE A 489 12.40 12.25 -4.27
C ILE A 489 11.91 13.25 -3.19
N ILE A 490 11.49 14.45 -3.60
CA ILE A 490 10.91 15.43 -2.67
C ILE A 490 9.55 14.94 -2.16
N ASN A 491 8.62 14.62 -3.06
CA ASN A 491 7.22 14.38 -2.72
C ASN A 491 6.96 12.97 -2.15
N ASP A 492 7.61 11.95 -2.70
CA ASP A 492 7.39 10.56 -2.31
C ASP A 492 8.35 10.12 -1.20
N PHE A 493 9.63 10.48 -1.33
CA PHE A 493 10.70 10.08 -0.40
C PHE A 493 10.89 11.08 0.76
N ASN A 494 10.22 12.24 0.70
CA ASN A 494 10.15 13.24 1.77
C ASN A 494 11.51 13.88 2.08
N TYR A 495 12.31 14.13 1.03
CA TYR A 495 13.53 14.95 1.11
C TYR A 495 13.20 16.44 0.92
N HIS A 496 14.05 17.32 1.44
CA HIS A 496 13.93 18.75 1.19
C HIS A 496 14.49 19.09 -0.22
N PRO A 497 13.94 20.08 -0.95
CA PRO A 497 14.47 20.51 -2.24
C PRO A 497 15.99 20.77 -2.27
N GLU A 498 16.55 21.35 -1.21
CA GLU A 498 18.00 21.60 -1.08
C GLU A 498 18.85 20.32 -0.91
N GLU A 499 18.23 19.20 -0.54
CA GLU A 499 18.89 17.92 -0.33
C GLU A 499 18.93 17.07 -1.60
N VAL A 500 18.37 17.56 -2.72
CA VAL A 500 18.30 16.85 -4.00
C VAL A 500 18.94 17.70 -5.09
N ALA A 501 19.86 17.13 -5.86
CA ALA A 501 20.54 17.83 -6.95
C ALA A 501 20.42 17.06 -8.26
N ILE A 502 20.03 17.76 -9.33
CA ILE A 502 19.96 17.20 -10.68
C ILE A 502 21.34 17.32 -11.30
N THR A 503 21.98 16.18 -11.49
CA THR A 503 23.35 16.13 -12.03
C THR A 503 23.46 15.26 -13.28
N GLY A 504 22.47 14.42 -13.56
CA GLY A 504 22.72 13.20 -14.34
C GLY A 504 23.39 12.14 -13.48
N LEU A 505 23.41 10.89 -13.94
CA LEU A 505 24.19 9.83 -13.31
C LEU A 505 25.60 9.82 -13.90
N ALA A 506 26.63 9.67 -13.08
CA ALA A 506 28.03 9.78 -13.52
C ALA A 506 28.38 8.82 -14.68
N ARG A 507 27.74 7.66 -14.75
CA ARG A 507 27.94 6.70 -15.85
C ARG A 507 27.41 7.19 -17.20
N PHE A 508 26.49 8.16 -17.23
CA PHE A 508 25.93 8.69 -18.47
C PHE A 508 26.98 9.42 -19.33
N ASP A 509 28.06 9.92 -18.71
CA ASP A 509 29.19 10.49 -19.43
C ASP A 509 29.85 9.46 -20.37
N ASN A 510 29.74 8.17 -20.04
CA ASN A 510 30.21 7.08 -20.87
C ASN A 510 29.12 6.48 -21.76
N LEU A 511 27.87 6.46 -21.29
CA LEU A 511 26.72 5.94 -22.04
C LEU A 511 26.59 6.57 -23.43
N PHE A 512 26.72 7.90 -23.51
CA PHE A 512 26.53 8.66 -24.76
C PHE A 512 27.75 8.68 -25.69
N LYS A 513 28.89 8.08 -25.30
CA LYS A 513 30.06 8.01 -26.17
C LYS A 513 29.83 7.02 -27.31
N LYS A 514 30.27 7.39 -28.52
CA LYS A 514 30.26 6.54 -29.71
C LYS A 514 31.56 5.73 -29.84
N ASP A 515 31.92 5.01 -28.78
CA ASP A 515 33.16 4.21 -28.63
C ASP A 515 32.91 2.68 -28.70
N VAL A 516 31.66 2.26 -28.90
CA VAL A 516 31.27 0.86 -28.99
C VAL A 516 30.54 0.62 -30.32
N LYS A 517 30.99 -0.38 -31.08
CA LYS A 517 30.36 -0.77 -32.35
C LYS A 517 28.98 -1.39 -32.09
N LEU A 518 27.96 -0.86 -32.76
CA LEU A 518 26.59 -1.40 -32.72
C LEU A 518 26.57 -2.80 -33.36
N GLN A 519 25.86 -3.72 -32.75
CA GLN A 519 25.58 -5.07 -33.25
C GLN A 519 24.06 -5.22 -33.40
N ARG A 520 23.57 -5.87 -34.46
CA ARG A 520 22.16 -6.21 -34.57
C ARG A 520 21.87 -7.35 -33.59
N GLN A 521 21.60 -7.00 -32.34
CA GLN A 521 21.31 -7.97 -31.28
C GLN A 521 20.09 -7.53 -30.45
N LEU A 522 19.23 -8.51 -30.17
CA LEU A 522 18.09 -8.42 -29.27
C LEU A 522 18.55 -8.84 -27.87
N LEU A 523 18.59 -7.89 -26.94
CA LEU A 523 19.00 -8.13 -25.55
C LEU A 523 17.81 -8.45 -24.66
N ILE A 524 17.82 -9.64 -24.06
CA ILE A 524 16.86 -10.08 -23.06
C ILE A 524 17.53 -9.96 -21.68
N ILE A 525 17.07 -9.00 -20.86
CA ILE A 525 17.66 -8.69 -19.55
C ILE A 525 16.60 -8.54 -18.45
N PRO A 526 16.11 -9.66 -17.89
CA PRO A 526 15.03 -9.66 -16.91
C PRO A 526 15.48 -9.27 -15.50
N THR A 527 14.57 -8.66 -14.73
CA THR A 527 14.84 -8.29 -13.33
C THR A 527 14.73 -9.49 -12.39
N TRP A 528 15.54 -9.54 -11.32
CA TRP A 528 15.43 -10.60 -10.30
C TRP A 528 14.11 -10.56 -9.51
N ARG A 529 13.70 -11.72 -8.98
CA ARG A 529 12.52 -11.89 -8.11
C ARG A 529 12.93 -12.21 -6.69
N ASP A 530 12.42 -11.45 -5.71
CA ASP A 530 12.82 -11.63 -4.31
C ASP A 530 12.17 -12.84 -3.61
N TRP A 531 11.21 -13.47 -4.28
CA TRP A 531 10.62 -14.74 -3.87
C TRP A 531 11.27 -15.97 -4.51
N ILE A 532 12.22 -15.80 -5.45
CA ILE A 532 12.96 -16.92 -6.06
C ILE A 532 14.35 -16.96 -5.42
N ASN A 533 14.55 -17.89 -4.48
CA ASN A 533 15.80 -17.96 -3.72
C ASN A 533 16.50 -19.31 -3.90
N HIS A 534 15.76 -20.38 -4.13
CA HIS A 534 16.27 -21.74 -4.32
C HIS A 534 16.05 -22.23 -5.76
N GLU A 535 16.67 -23.35 -6.11
CA GLU A 535 16.56 -23.95 -7.44
C GLU A 535 15.14 -24.44 -7.74
N ASP A 536 14.51 -25.11 -6.76
CA ASP A 536 13.10 -25.53 -6.88
C ASP A 536 12.14 -24.35 -7.06
N ASP A 537 12.39 -23.22 -6.37
CA ASP A 537 11.61 -22.00 -6.56
C ASP A 537 11.73 -21.50 -8.02
N PHE A 538 12.92 -21.62 -8.60
CA PHE A 538 13.22 -21.12 -9.93
C PHE A 538 12.58 -22.00 -11.00
N ILE A 539 12.79 -23.31 -10.95
CA ILE A 539 12.26 -24.28 -11.94
C ILE A 539 10.73 -24.27 -11.96
N ASN A 540 10.09 -24.15 -10.81
CA ASN A 540 8.62 -24.11 -10.70
C ASN A 540 8.04 -22.70 -10.85
N SER A 541 8.85 -21.69 -11.19
CA SER A 541 8.37 -20.32 -11.33
C SER A 541 7.83 -20.02 -12.72
N GLU A 542 6.74 -19.24 -12.78
CA GLU A 542 6.28 -18.59 -14.01
C GLU A 542 7.42 -17.79 -14.68
N TYR A 543 8.32 -17.19 -13.90
CA TYR A 543 9.49 -16.49 -14.43
C TYR A 543 10.34 -17.38 -15.35
N TYR A 544 10.71 -18.58 -14.90
CA TYR A 544 11.51 -19.50 -15.70
C TYR A 544 10.74 -19.97 -16.92
N THR A 545 9.48 -20.39 -16.73
CA THR A 545 8.60 -20.84 -17.82
C THR A 545 8.50 -19.81 -18.95
N ARG A 546 8.12 -18.56 -18.62
CA ARG A 546 7.91 -17.49 -19.62
C ARG A 546 9.19 -17.14 -20.39
N TYR A 547 10.32 -16.99 -19.70
CA TYR A 547 11.57 -16.67 -20.38
C TYR A 547 12.11 -17.84 -21.18
N LYS A 548 11.93 -19.08 -20.73
CA LYS A 548 12.27 -20.29 -21.48
C LYS A 548 11.43 -20.43 -22.76
N GLU A 549 10.12 -20.19 -22.67
CA GLU A 549 9.22 -20.20 -23.83
C GLU A 549 9.62 -19.13 -24.85
N LEU A 550 9.91 -17.90 -24.39
CA LEU A 550 10.35 -16.80 -25.25
C LEU A 550 11.60 -17.15 -26.07
N ILE A 551 12.67 -17.60 -25.40
CA ILE A 551 13.95 -17.89 -26.07
C ILE A 551 13.95 -19.20 -26.86
N LYS A 552 13.00 -20.11 -26.62
CA LYS A 552 12.81 -21.32 -27.44
C LYS A 552 11.82 -21.11 -28.58
N ASN A 553 11.13 -19.97 -28.64
CA ASN A 553 10.05 -19.74 -29.58
C ASN A 553 10.55 -19.81 -31.05
N PRO A 554 10.03 -20.73 -31.89
CA PRO A 554 10.50 -20.90 -33.27
C PRO A 554 10.31 -19.64 -34.13
N THR A 555 9.22 -18.90 -33.92
CA THR A 555 8.94 -17.66 -34.65
C THR A 555 9.98 -16.59 -34.34
N LEU A 556 10.43 -16.46 -33.08
CA LEU A 556 11.51 -15.54 -32.72
C LEU A 556 12.82 -15.87 -33.45
N HIS A 557 13.19 -17.16 -33.52
CA HIS A 557 14.39 -17.61 -34.22
C HIS A 557 14.29 -17.42 -35.74
N ASN A 558 13.11 -17.58 -36.32
CA ASN A 558 12.89 -17.29 -37.73
C ASN A 558 13.03 -15.79 -38.02
N LEU A 559 12.45 -14.93 -37.18
CA LEU A 559 12.63 -13.47 -37.27
C LEU A 559 14.12 -13.08 -37.14
N ALA A 560 14.85 -13.72 -36.24
CA ALA A 560 16.29 -13.49 -36.05
C ALA A 560 17.11 -13.80 -37.32
N LYS A 561 16.76 -14.89 -38.02
CA LYS A 561 17.37 -15.27 -39.31
C LYS A 561 16.96 -14.32 -40.43
N GLU A 562 15.67 -14.02 -40.55
CA GLU A 562 15.10 -13.17 -41.61
C GLU A 562 15.65 -11.73 -41.56
N HIS A 563 15.71 -11.14 -40.36
CA HIS A 563 16.13 -9.75 -40.16
C HIS A 563 17.59 -9.62 -39.65
N ASN A 564 18.35 -10.71 -39.71
CA ASN A 564 19.77 -10.81 -39.36
C ASN A 564 20.11 -10.15 -38.01
N PHE A 565 19.57 -10.68 -36.92
CA PHE A 565 19.91 -10.26 -35.55
C PHE A 565 20.20 -11.45 -34.63
N GLU A 566 21.09 -11.24 -33.65
CA GLU A 566 21.43 -12.23 -32.62
C GLU A 566 20.52 -12.09 -31.39
N ILE A 567 20.16 -13.20 -30.73
CA ILE A 567 19.41 -13.19 -29.47
C ILE A 567 20.38 -13.38 -28.31
N VAL A 568 20.41 -12.42 -27.38
CA VAL A 568 21.33 -12.40 -26.24
C VAL A 568 20.58 -12.39 -24.92
N LEU A 569 20.86 -13.37 -24.04
CA LEU A 569 20.28 -13.47 -22.70
C LEU A 569 21.30 -13.06 -21.64
N CYS A 570 20.96 -12.07 -20.82
CA CYS A 570 21.76 -11.65 -19.67
C CYS A 570 20.88 -11.63 -18.41
N LEU A 571 21.00 -12.65 -17.54
CA LEU A 571 20.26 -12.65 -16.27
C LEU A 571 20.80 -11.58 -15.31
N HIS A 572 19.92 -11.00 -14.51
CA HIS A 572 20.32 -10.10 -13.42
C HIS A 572 21.35 -10.77 -12.48
N PRO A 573 22.34 -10.06 -11.88
CA PRO A 573 23.37 -10.65 -11.02
C PRO A 573 22.87 -11.62 -9.94
N ASN A 574 21.76 -11.29 -9.26
CA ASN A 574 21.14 -12.16 -8.25
C ASN A 574 20.53 -13.47 -8.82
N MET A 575 20.36 -13.58 -10.13
CA MET A 575 19.79 -14.74 -10.84
C MET A 575 20.86 -15.52 -11.63
N GLN A 576 22.11 -15.04 -11.70
CA GLN A 576 23.19 -15.64 -12.48
C GLN A 576 23.51 -17.10 -12.09
N LYS A 577 23.23 -17.49 -10.84
CA LYS A 577 23.35 -18.89 -10.41
C LYS A 577 22.41 -19.86 -11.15
N PHE A 578 21.38 -19.36 -11.81
CA PHE A 578 20.41 -20.14 -12.56
C PHE A 578 20.70 -20.16 -14.07
N THR A 579 21.77 -19.51 -14.52
CA THR A 579 22.10 -19.38 -15.94
C THR A 579 22.28 -20.75 -16.61
N ALA A 580 22.78 -21.76 -15.89
CA ALA A 580 23.00 -23.11 -16.40
C ALA A 580 21.72 -23.77 -16.99
N HIS A 581 20.53 -23.42 -16.50
CA HIS A 581 19.27 -23.95 -17.01
C HIS A 581 18.91 -23.47 -18.43
N PHE A 582 19.67 -22.53 -18.98
CA PHE A 582 19.45 -21.98 -20.32
C PHE A 582 20.51 -22.43 -21.35
N ASN A 583 21.58 -23.12 -20.93
CA ASN A 583 22.74 -23.42 -21.79
C ASN A 583 22.44 -24.28 -23.03
N GLU A 584 21.38 -25.09 -23.01
CA GLU A 584 21.00 -25.97 -24.12
C GLU A 584 20.16 -25.27 -25.20
N ILE A 585 20.00 -23.95 -25.10
CA ILE A 585 19.11 -23.15 -25.96
C ILE A 585 19.97 -22.36 -26.95
N PRO A 586 19.56 -22.25 -28.23
CA PRO A 586 20.33 -21.57 -29.28
C PRO A 586 20.29 -20.04 -29.13
N VAL A 587 20.73 -19.51 -28.00
CA VAL A 587 20.88 -18.07 -27.71
C VAL A 587 22.23 -17.82 -27.06
N LYS A 588 22.78 -16.61 -27.26
CA LYS A 588 24.04 -16.23 -26.62
C LYS A 588 23.80 -15.82 -25.18
N ILE A 589 24.40 -16.55 -24.25
CA ILE A 589 24.25 -16.32 -22.82
C ILE A 589 25.44 -15.52 -22.30
N ILE A 590 25.16 -14.44 -21.57
CA ILE A 590 26.16 -13.58 -20.93
C ILE A 590 26.22 -13.88 -19.43
N ASN A 591 27.38 -14.35 -18.98
CA ASN A 591 27.67 -14.57 -17.56
C ASN A 591 28.27 -13.33 -16.91
N GLN A 592 28.19 -13.29 -15.58
CA GLN A 592 28.75 -12.19 -14.81
C GLN A 592 30.28 -12.09 -14.99
N GLY A 593 30.72 -10.98 -15.57
CA GLY A 593 32.14 -10.67 -15.78
C GLY A 593 32.60 -10.80 -17.24
N ASP A 594 31.79 -11.40 -18.11
CA ASP A 594 32.10 -11.57 -19.55
C ASP A 594 32.16 -10.22 -20.26
N ILE A 595 31.18 -9.36 -20.01
CA ILE A 595 31.06 -8.02 -20.60
C ILE A 595 30.44 -7.06 -19.59
N ASP A 596 30.87 -5.80 -19.62
CA ASP A 596 30.24 -4.73 -18.86
C ASP A 596 28.82 -4.42 -19.39
N VAL A 597 27.87 -4.19 -18.47
CA VAL A 597 26.46 -3.99 -18.84
C VAL A 597 26.29 -2.76 -19.73
N GLN A 598 26.98 -1.64 -19.49
CA GLN A 598 26.84 -0.47 -20.39
C GLN A 598 27.33 -0.78 -21.79
N THR A 599 28.41 -1.55 -21.93
CA THR A 599 28.90 -1.99 -23.23
C THR A 599 27.83 -2.82 -23.95
N LEU A 600 27.21 -3.76 -23.24
CA LEU A 600 26.12 -4.58 -23.76
C LEU A 600 24.92 -3.72 -24.22
N LEU A 601 24.49 -2.73 -23.42
CA LEU A 601 23.43 -1.79 -23.80
C LEU A 601 23.76 -0.98 -25.07
N LYS A 602 25.02 -0.59 -25.24
CA LYS A 602 25.47 0.19 -26.40
C LYS A 602 25.55 -0.67 -27.66
N GLN A 603 25.95 -1.93 -27.51
CA GLN A 603 26.00 -2.90 -28.61
C GLN A 603 24.61 -3.29 -29.12
N SER A 604 23.60 -3.42 -28.26
CA SER A 604 22.28 -3.94 -28.67
C SER A 604 21.41 -2.96 -29.46
N THR A 605 20.60 -3.45 -30.40
CA THR A 605 19.62 -2.63 -31.15
C THR A 605 18.25 -2.59 -30.49
N MET A 606 17.83 -3.67 -29.81
CA MET A 606 16.55 -3.74 -29.11
C MET A 606 16.71 -4.42 -27.75
N MET A 607 15.82 -4.11 -26.80
CA MET A 607 15.77 -4.75 -25.49
C MET A 607 14.39 -5.33 -25.17
N ILE A 608 14.37 -6.56 -24.65
CA ILE A 608 13.25 -7.13 -23.89
C ILE A 608 13.66 -7.17 -22.41
N THR A 609 12.85 -6.54 -21.57
CA THR A 609 13.03 -6.53 -20.11
C THR A 609 11.66 -6.47 -19.44
N ASP A 610 11.58 -6.20 -18.16
CA ASP A 610 10.31 -6.19 -17.41
C ASP A 610 10.14 -4.92 -16.58
N TYR A 611 10.96 -4.73 -15.55
CA TYR A 611 10.87 -3.63 -14.61
C TYR A 611 12.25 -3.04 -14.28
N SER A 612 13.24 -3.34 -15.12
CA SER A 612 14.64 -3.02 -14.85
C SER A 612 14.91 -1.53 -15.03
N SER A 613 15.71 -0.95 -14.14
CA SER A 613 16.13 0.44 -14.27
C SER A 613 17.10 0.66 -15.44
N VAL A 614 17.75 -0.39 -15.94
CA VAL A 614 18.63 -0.30 -17.13
C VAL A 614 17.86 -0.01 -18.42
N ALA A 615 16.54 -0.22 -18.41
CA ALA A 615 15.67 0.14 -19.53
C ALA A 615 15.70 1.66 -19.78
N PHE A 616 15.82 2.48 -18.73
CA PHE A 616 15.96 3.93 -18.90
C PHE A 616 17.27 4.29 -19.61
N ASP A 617 18.40 3.72 -19.18
CA ASP A 617 19.69 3.89 -19.86
C ASP A 617 19.61 3.51 -21.35
N PHE A 618 18.94 2.40 -21.68
CA PHE A 618 18.74 1.96 -23.06
C PHE A 618 17.83 2.93 -23.86
N SER A 619 16.75 3.42 -23.24
CA SER A 619 15.82 4.38 -23.84
C SER A 619 16.49 5.72 -24.17
N PHE A 620 17.50 6.12 -23.40
CA PHE A 620 18.25 7.36 -23.63
C PHE A 620 19.12 7.30 -24.90
N LEU A 621 19.43 6.10 -25.38
CA LEU A 621 20.07 5.84 -26.66
C LEU A 621 19.08 5.80 -27.82
N HIS A 622 17.79 6.08 -27.57
CA HIS A 622 16.71 6.08 -28.56
C HIS A 622 16.51 4.72 -29.26
N LYS A 623 16.54 3.65 -28.45
CA LYS A 623 16.38 2.27 -28.90
C LYS A 623 15.10 1.63 -28.34
N PRO A 624 14.41 0.78 -29.10
CA PRO A 624 13.11 0.22 -28.73
C PRO A 624 13.20 -0.77 -27.58
N ILE A 625 12.18 -0.75 -26.72
CA ILE A 625 12.06 -1.58 -25.52
C ILE A 625 10.69 -2.23 -25.50
N VAL A 626 10.66 -3.53 -25.21
CA VAL A 626 9.45 -4.27 -24.85
C VAL A 626 9.55 -4.71 -23.39
N TYR A 627 8.57 -4.26 -22.59
CA TYR A 627 8.42 -4.60 -21.18
C TYR A 627 7.48 -5.80 -21.01
N TYR A 628 8.04 -6.99 -20.83
CA TYR A 628 7.32 -8.23 -20.61
C TYR A 628 6.94 -8.41 -19.12
N GLN A 629 5.74 -7.96 -18.74
CA GLN A 629 5.32 -7.74 -17.35
C GLN A 629 4.23 -8.72 -16.86
N PHE A 630 4.32 -10.00 -17.25
CA PHE A 630 3.37 -11.06 -16.91
C PHE A 630 3.01 -11.13 -15.40
N ASP A 631 3.92 -10.78 -14.50
CA ASP A 631 3.74 -10.86 -13.04
C ASP A 631 3.60 -9.50 -12.31
N ARG A 632 3.13 -8.44 -12.99
CA ARG A 632 3.10 -7.03 -12.48
C ARG A 632 2.50 -6.90 -11.09
N ASN A 633 1.35 -7.50 -10.85
CA ASN A 633 0.65 -7.39 -9.57
C ASN A 633 1.47 -7.96 -8.40
N ARG A 634 2.15 -9.08 -8.63
CA ARG A 634 3.01 -9.74 -7.63
C ARG A 634 4.29 -8.94 -7.40
N PHE A 635 4.91 -8.44 -8.47
CA PHE A 635 6.19 -7.75 -8.42
C PHE A 635 6.13 -6.34 -7.82
N ILE A 636 5.14 -5.54 -8.22
CA ILE A 636 4.94 -4.18 -7.72
C ILE A 636 4.36 -4.21 -6.29
N GLY A 637 3.44 -5.16 -6.05
CA GLY A 637 2.79 -5.37 -4.76
C GLY A 637 1.89 -4.20 -4.34
N ARG A 638 1.37 -4.28 -3.10
CA ARG A 638 0.30 -3.40 -2.61
C ARG A 638 0.64 -1.91 -2.49
N ARG A 639 1.92 -1.53 -2.53
CA ARG A 639 2.35 -0.13 -2.41
C ARG A 639 2.36 0.61 -3.74
N GLY A 640 2.19 -0.11 -4.85
CA GLY A 640 2.23 0.47 -6.19
C GLY A 640 3.66 0.82 -6.63
N SER A 641 3.75 1.30 -7.87
CA SER A 641 4.92 1.99 -8.40
C SER A 641 4.90 3.46 -7.97
N HIS A 642 6.03 4.16 -8.08
CA HIS A 642 6.03 5.62 -8.05
C HIS A 642 5.71 6.23 -9.41
N LEU A 643 5.81 5.43 -10.48
CA LEU A 643 5.47 5.84 -11.83
C LEU A 643 4.05 5.41 -12.15
N ASP A 644 3.39 6.18 -13.02
CA ASP A 644 2.26 5.66 -13.77
C ASP A 644 2.83 4.82 -14.91
N LEU A 645 3.10 3.53 -14.65
CA LEU A 645 3.89 2.67 -15.54
C LEU A 645 3.41 2.69 -17.00
N ASP A 646 2.10 2.76 -17.22
CA ASP A 646 1.51 2.71 -18.56
C ASP A 646 1.71 4.03 -19.34
N ASN A 647 1.93 5.15 -18.63
CA ASN A 647 2.10 6.49 -19.21
C ASN A 647 3.55 7.01 -19.12
N ASP A 648 4.35 6.48 -18.21
CA ASP A 648 5.70 6.96 -17.92
C ASP A 648 6.80 6.06 -18.49
N LEU A 649 6.58 4.74 -18.64
CA LEU A 649 7.64 3.87 -19.17
C LEU A 649 7.90 4.14 -20.66
N PRO A 650 9.18 4.25 -21.08
CA PRO A 650 9.55 4.50 -22.47
C PRO A 650 9.66 3.20 -23.29
N GLY A 651 8.54 2.52 -23.50
CA GLY A 651 8.47 1.27 -24.28
C GLY A 651 7.10 0.61 -24.21
N ASP A 652 6.85 -0.35 -25.09
CA ASP A 652 5.60 -1.11 -25.12
C ASP A 652 5.54 -2.05 -23.89
N ILE A 653 4.37 -2.18 -23.27
CA ILE A 653 4.16 -3.10 -22.15
C ILE A 653 3.24 -4.22 -22.60
N VAL A 654 3.68 -5.45 -22.41
CA VAL A 654 2.96 -6.66 -22.83
C VAL A 654 2.94 -7.68 -21.70
N TYR A 655 1.93 -8.55 -21.71
CA TYR A 655 1.72 -9.57 -20.68
C TYR A 655 1.89 -10.99 -21.23
N ASP A 656 1.71 -11.16 -22.54
CA ASP A 656 1.68 -12.44 -23.21
C ASP A 656 2.78 -12.57 -24.27
N LEU A 657 3.15 -13.81 -24.58
CA LEU A 657 4.29 -14.09 -25.44
C LEU A 657 4.02 -13.66 -26.89
N GLU A 658 2.81 -13.87 -27.38
CA GLU A 658 2.38 -13.55 -28.74
C GLU A 658 2.58 -12.07 -29.05
N GLU A 659 2.25 -11.19 -28.11
CA GLU A 659 2.46 -9.74 -28.24
C GLU A 659 3.95 -9.38 -28.27
N VAL A 660 4.80 -10.04 -27.46
CA VAL A 660 6.26 -9.85 -27.51
C VAL A 660 6.80 -10.18 -28.90
N ILE A 661 6.36 -11.32 -29.47
CA ILE A 661 6.79 -11.74 -30.81
C ILE A 661 6.30 -10.75 -31.88
N LYS A 662 5.02 -10.35 -31.81
CA LYS A 662 4.43 -9.37 -32.73
C LYS A 662 5.21 -8.05 -32.73
N LEU A 663 5.45 -7.47 -31.56
CA LEU A 663 6.22 -6.22 -31.44
C LEU A 663 7.67 -6.38 -31.88
N THR A 664 8.29 -7.53 -31.61
CA THR A 664 9.66 -7.81 -32.09
C THR A 664 9.72 -7.80 -33.61
N LYS A 665 8.70 -8.36 -34.29
CA LYS A 665 8.56 -8.28 -35.74
C LYS A 665 8.39 -6.84 -36.22
N GLU A 666 7.45 -6.08 -35.64
CA GLU A 666 7.22 -4.66 -36.00
C GLU A 666 8.50 -3.82 -35.87
N TYR A 667 9.28 -4.03 -34.80
CA TYR A 667 10.55 -3.34 -34.62
C TYR A 667 11.63 -3.82 -35.57
N ALA A 668 11.70 -5.12 -35.89
CA ALA A 668 12.65 -5.63 -36.87
C ALA A 668 12.39 -5.09 -38.29
N GLU A 669 11.12 -4.96 -38.68
CA GLU A 669 10.68 -4.36 -39.95
C GLU A 669 10.96 -2.85 -40.04
N SER A 670 10.94 -2.15 -38.90
CA SER A 670 11.22 -0.71 -38.81
C SER A 670 12.69 -0.37 -38.48
N ASP A 671 13.60 -1.31 -38.72
CA ASP A 671 15.04 -1.20 -38.44
C ASP A 671 15.35 -0.79 -36.99
N PHE A 672 14.57 -1.34 -36.05
CA PHE A 672 14.67 -1.12 -34.61
C PHE A 672 14.63 0.36 -34.22
N LYS A 673 13.78 1.16 -34.87
CA LYS A 673 13.54 2.55 -34.48
C LYS A 673 12.57 2.63 -33.32
N MET A 674 12.91 3.46 -32.33
CA MET A 674 12.04 3.75 -31.19
C MET A 674 10.86 4.63 -31.64
N LYS A 675 9.65 4.36 -31.12
CA LYS A 675 8.48 5.23 -31.35
C LYS A 675 8.70 6.60 -30.71
N SER A 676 8.28 7.68 -31.40
CA SER A 676 8.48 9.07 -30.94
C SER A 676 7.84 9.36 -29.58
N GLU A 677 6.69 8.76 -29.28
CA GLU A 677 6.06 8.88 -27.96
C GLU A 677 6.97 8.35 -26.83
N TYR A 678 7.75 7.31 -27.07
CA TYR A 678 8.64 6.74 -26.06
C TYR A 678 9.92 7.56 -25.92
N GLU A 679 10.38 8.23 -26.98
CA GLU A 679 11.47 9.22 -26.86
C GLU A 679 11.06 10.39 -25.96
N GLN A 680 9.82 10.88 -26.13
CA GLN A 680 9.26 11.91 -25.26
C GLN A 680 9.16 11.42 -23.81
N ARG A 681 8.65 10.20 -23.57
CA ARG A 681 8.62 9.60 -22.22
C ARG A 681 10.02 9.44 -21.63
N ALA A 682 11.01 9.00 -22.41
CA ALA A 682 12.40 8.86 -21.96
C ALA A 682 13.00 10.22 -21.57
N SER A 683 12.71 11.28 -22.32
CA SER A 683 13.23 12.62 -22.05
C SER A 683 12.83 13.17 -20.66
N LYS A 684 11.67 12.76 -20.13
CA LYS A 684 11.23 13.11 -18.76
C LYS A 684 12.24 12.67 -17.70
N PHE A 685 12.97 11.59 -17.94
CA PHE A 685 13.93 11.00 -17.02
C PHE A 685 15.38 11.44 -17.24
N LEU A 686 15.63 12.38 -18.15
CA LEU A 686 16.98 12.81 -18.48
C LEU A 686 17.05 14.31 -18.77
N THR A 687 17.57 15.09 -17.83
CA THR A 687 17.71 16.55 -18.02
C THR A 687 18.95 16.94 -18.84
N TYR A 688 20.06 16.20 -18.71
CA TYR A 688 21.33 16.55 -19.37
C TYR A 688 21.88 15.40 -20.21
N LYS A 689 22.31 15.70 -21.44
CA LYS A 689 22.96 14.79 -22.41
C LYS A 689 24.38 15.22 -22.80
N ASP A 690 24.97 16.16 -22.08
CA ASP A 690 26.21 16.87 -22.45
C ASP A 690 27.51 16.17 -22.01
N GLY A 691 27.43 15.00 -21.39
CA GLY A 691 28.60 14.25 -20.90
C GLY A 691 29.33 14.90 -19.70
N LYS A 692 28.68 15.81 -18.98
CA LYS A 692 29.25 16.52 -17.81
C LYS A 692 28.62 16.12 -16.47
N SER A 693 28.07 14.92 -16.37
CA SER A 693 27.36 14.44 -15.17
C SER A 693 28.30 14.26 -13.98
N SER A 694 29.50 13.73 -14.21
CA SER A 694 30.53 13.57 -13.16
C SER A 694 31.03 14.92 -12.65
N GLU A 695 31.12 15.92 -13.53
CA GLU A 695 31.50 17.30 -13.16
C GLU A 695 30.43 17.94 -12.27
N ARG A 696 29.16 17.92 -12.69
CA ARG A 696 28.04 18.41 -11.88
C ARG A 696 27.92 17.69 -10.55
N ALA A 697 28.11 16.37 -10.53
CA ALA A 697 28.11 15.58 -9.31
C ALA A 697 29.23 16.03 -8.35
N TYR A 698 30.44 16.24 -8.86
CA TYR A 698 31.55 16.78 -8.06
C TYR A 698 31.25 18.16 -7.48
N GLN A 699 30.70 19.08 -8.28
CA GLN A 699 30.32 20.43 -7.85
C GLN A 699 29.22 20.38 -6.78
N ALA A 700 28.14 19.64 -7.03
CA ALA A 700 27.03 19.48 -6.08
C ALA A 700 27.49 18.90 -4.73
N ILE A 701 28.39 17.90 -4.74
CA ILE A 701 28.95 17.31 -3.52
C ILE A 701 29.87 18.30 -2.78
N SER A 702 30.58 19.15 -3.52
CA SER A 702 31.48 20.14 -2.94
C SER A 702 30.73 21.29 -2.28
N GLU A 703 29.64 21.77 -2.90
CA GLU A 703 28.94 23.01 -2.53
C GLU A 703 27.69 22.79 -1.68
N LYS A 704 26.85 21.80 -2.00
CA LYS A 704 25.49 21.69 -1.44
C LYS A 704 25.39 20.94 -0.12
N VAL A 705 26.48 20.34 0.37
CA VAL A 705 26.45 19.52 1.59
C VAL A 705 26.49 20.42 2.85
N LYS A 706 25.34 21.01 3.21
CA LYS A 706 25.19 21.88 4.40
C LYS A 706 25.08 21.10 5.72
N LYS A 707 25.38 21.77 6.84
CA LYS A 707 25.14 21.25 8.19
C LYS A 707 23.65 21.38 8.53
N ARG A 708 23.02 20.26 8.86
CA ARG A 708 21.63 20.24 9.32
C ARG A 708 21.55 20.67 10.78
N PRO A 709 20.52 21.45 11.17
CA PRO A 709 20.23 21.73 12.56
C PRO A 709 19.95 20.44 13.35
N PHE A 710 20.32 20.39 14.63
CA PHE A 710 20.16 19.17 15.43
C PHE A 710 18.68 18.76 15.61
N TYR A 711 17.76 19.72 15.61
CA TYR A 711 16.34 19.47 15.83
C TYR A 711 15.69 18.71 14.67
N GLU A 712 16.10 18.93 13.43
CA GLU A 712 15.60 18.19 12.26
C GLU A 712 15.93 16.70 12.38
N ILE A 713 17.19 16.41 12.75
CA ILE A 713 17.67 15.05 12.99
C ILE A 713 16.86 14.38 14.12
N TYR A 714 16.47 15.15 15.14
CA TYR A 714 15.64 14.65 16.24
C TYR A 714 14.21 14.31 15.80
N PHE A 715 13.56 15.19 15.04
CA PHE A 715 12.20 14.97 14.53
C PHE A 715 12.13 13.83 13.51
N GLU A 716 13.23 13.56 12.80
CA GLU A 716 13.36 12.40 11.92
C GLU A 716 13.68 11.09 12.66
N SER A 717 14.00 11.15 13.95
CA SER A 717 14.37 9.96 14.71
C SER A 717 13.21 8.97 14.87
N GLU A 718 13.55 7.68 14.80
CA GLU A 718 12.59 6.58 15.01
C GLU A 718 11.87 6.69 16.38
N LEU A 719 12.58 7.22 17.38
CA LEU A 719 12.06 7.44 18.73
C LEU A 719 11.01 8.56 18.76
N TYR A 720 11.33 9.73 18.19
CA TYR A 720 10.35 10.82 18.11
C TYR A 720 9.10 10.36 17.38
N ARG A 721 9.23 9.68 16.24
CA ARG A 721 8.08 9.15 15.48
C ARG A 721 7.26 8.16 16.30
N ALA A 722 7.90 7.24 17.03
CA ALA A 722 7.19 6.30 17.89
C ALA A 722 6.40 7.02 19.01
N LEU A 723 7.01 8.03 19.63
CA LEU A 723 6.37 8.86 20.67
C LEU A 723 5.25 9.72 20.08
N PHE A 724 5.48 10.39 18.96
CA PHE A 724 4.51 11.23 18.27
C PHE A 724 3.33 10.41 17.76
N ASN A 725 3.54 9.22 17.22
CA ASN A 725 2.46 8.32 16.82
C ASN A 725 1.61 7.88 18.01
N ARG A 726 2.23 7.67 19.18
CA ARG A 726 1.51 7.38 20.42
C ARG A 726 0.74 8.61 20.90
N PHE A 727 1.34 9.80 20.83
CA PHE A 727 0.69 11.07 21.15
C PHE A 727 -0.51 11.34 20.24
N ARG A 728 -0.36 11.19 18.92
CA ARG A 728 -1.42 11.35 17.91
C ARG A 728 -2.60 10.41 18.11
N LYS A 729 -2.37 9.22 18.66
CA LYS A 729 -3.43 8.24 19.01
C LYS A 729 -4.01 8.45 20.42
N SER A 730 -3.44 9.34 21.21
CA SER A 730 -3.90 9.62 22.57
C SER A 730 -5.11 10.57 22.56
N LYS A 731 -5.91 10.52 23.62
CA LYS A 731 -7.02 11.46 23.83
C LYS A 731 -6.56 12.92 24.01
N LEU A 732 -5.26 13.16 24.22
CA LEU A 732 -4.69 14.49 24.44
C LEU A 732 -4.35 15.24 23.14
N TYR A 733 -4.29 14.54 21.99
CA TYR A 733 -3.84 15.14 20.74
C TYR A 733 -4.74 16.30 20.28
N PHE A 734 -6.03 16.05 20.11
CA PHE A 734 -6.98 17.07 19.63
C PHE A 734 -7.09 18.27 20.56
N PRO A 735 -7.20 18.12 21.90
CA PRO A 735 -7.13 19.25 22.82
C PRO A 735 -5.84 20.09 22.67
N THR A 736 -4.70 19.42 22.50
CA THR A 736 -3.40 20.11 22.32
C THR A 736 -3.35 20.88 21.01
N MET A 737 -3.80 20.27 19.91
CA MET A 737 -3.83 20.95 18.60
C MET A 737 -4.85 22.08 18.54
N LYS A 738 -5.99 21.96 19.23
CA LYS A 738 -6.96 23.05 19.37
C LYS A 738 -6.35 24.24 20.11
N ARG A 739 -5.62 24.00 21.20
CA ARG A 739 -4.88 25.06 21.92
C ARG A 739 -3.77 25.66 21.07
N PHE A 740 -3.00 24.84 20.37
CA PHE A 740 -1.97 25.29 19.44
C PHE A 740 -2.56 26.21 18.36
N TYR A 741 -3.66 25.79 17.72
CA TYR A 741 -4.37 26.62 16.75
C TYR A 741 -4.85 27.95 17.35
N LYS A 742 -5.47 27.93 18.53
CA LYS A 742 -5.96 29.14 19.22
C LYS A 742 -4.83 30.13 19.54
N ILE A 743 -3.64 29.64 19.88
CA ILE A 743 -2.46 30.49 20.11
C ILE A 743 -1.90 30.99 18.78
N ALA A 744 -1.72 30.10 17.80
CA ALA A 744 -1.19 30.42 16.48
C ALA A 744 -2.05 31.48 15.75
N SER A 745 -3.38 31.34 15.82
CA SER A 745 -4.34 32.30 15.25
C SER A 745 -4.38 33.65 15.97
N LYS A 746 -3.69 33.82 17.09
CA LYS A 746 -3.54 35.13 17.76
C LYS A 746 -2.15 35.74 17.57
N VAL A 747 -1.12 34.89 17.51
CA VAL A 747 0.28 35.32 17.50
C VAL A 747 0.85 35.42 16.07
N LEU A 748 0.43 34.55 15.15
CA LEU A 748 0.98 34.56 13.79
C LEU A 748 0.24 35.56 12.91
N PRO A 749 0.95 36.36 12.09
CA PRO A 749 0.31 37.17 11.06
C PRO A 749 -0.27 36.27 9.96
N VAL A 750 -1.38 36.71 9.37
CA VAL A 750 -1.93 36.10 8.16
C VAL A 750 -1.02 36.46 6.98
N ASP A 751 -0.71 35.50 6.12
CA ASP A 751 0.11 35.68 4.92
C ASP A 751 -0.81 35.87 3.72
N ASP A 752 -0.87 37.11 3.20
CA ASP A 752 -1.80 37.52 2.14
C ASP A 752 -1.61 36.75 0.83
N LYS A 753 -0.42 36.16 0.61
CA LYS A 753 -0.10 35.35 -0.57
C LYS A 753 -0.25 33.84 -0.33
N LEU A 754 -0.91 33.40 0.74
CA LEU A 754 -1.00 31.98 1.10
C LEU A 754 -2.42 31.41 0.92
N ILE A 755 -2.52 30.37 0.08
CA ILE A 755 -3.75 29.64 -0.20
C ILE A 755 -3.66 28.21 0.31
N LEU A 756 -4.68 27.77 1.06
CA LEU A 756 -4.82 26.38 1.52
C LEU A 756 -5.99 25.71 0.83
N PHE A 757 -5.71 24.62 0.11
CA PHE A 757 -6.67 23.79 -0.59
C PHE A 757 -6.92 22.47 0.16
N GLU A 758 -8.18 22.07 0.30
CA GLU A 758 -8.57 20.74 0.79
C GLU A 758 -9.73 20.18 -0.05
N SER A 759 -9.65 18.91 -0.43
CA SER A 759 -10.75 18.22 -1.11
C SER A 759 -11.03 16.85 -0.47
N GLY A 760 -12.32 16.53 -0.30
CA GLY A 760 -12.78 15.23 0.19
C GLY A 760 -12.21 14.85 1.56
N VAL A 761 -12.09 15.82 2.48
CA VAL A 761 -11.51 15.60 3.82
C VAL A 761 -10.02 15.18 3.74
N GLY A 762 -9.29 15.77 2.79
CA GLY A 762 -7.88 15.49 2.50
C GLY A 762 -7.63 14.08 1.97
N LYS A 763 -8.63 13.45 1.33
CA LYS A 763 -8.50 12.10 0.74
C LYS A 763 -8.18 12.14 -0.76
N GLN A 764 -8.42 13.25 -1.44
CA GLN A 764 -8.33 13.37 -2.89
C GLN A 764 -7.65 14.67 -3.31
N TYR A 765 -7.02 14.62 -4.49
CA TYR A 765 -6.69 15.76 -5.34
C TYR A 765 -7.65 15.63 -6.53
N ALA A 766 -8.79 16.31 -6.42
CA ALA A 766 -9.93 16.17 -7.31
C ALA A 766 -10.94 17.28 -6.97
N ASP A 767 -12.01 17.34 -7.75
CA ASP A 767 -13.16 18.23 -7.55
C ASP A 767 -12.81 19.72 -7.70
N SER A 768 -13.74 20.63 -7.47
CA SER A 768 -13.58 22.05 -7.80
C SER A 768 -12.34 22.72 -7.19
N PRO A 769 -11.88 22.38 -5.97
CA PRO A 769 -10.62 22.92 -5.44
C PRO A 769 -9.39 22.60 -6.31
N ARG A 770 -9.40 21.47 -7.03
CA ARG A 770 -8.29 21.06 -7.90
C ARG A 770 -8.22 21.96 -9.11
N ASN A 771 -9.35 22.17 -9.78
CA ASN A 771 -9.42 23.03 -10.96
C ASN A 771 -8.99 24.47 -10.62
N ILE A 772 -9.47 25.02 -9.51
CA ILE A 772 -9.03 26.36 -9.05
C ILE A 772 -7.51 26.41 -8.83
N TYR A 773 -6.94 25.38 -8.21
CA TYR A 773 -5.49 25.30 -8.03
C TYR A 773 -4.73 25.19 -9.35
N GLU A 774 -5.17 24.32 -10.26
CA GLU A 774 -4.52 24.10 -11.56
C GLU A 774 -4.56 25.38 -12.40
N GLU A 775 -5.66 26.15 -12.35
CA GLU A 775 -5.76 27.44 -13.05
C GLU A 775 -4.83 28.51 -12.46
N ILE A 776 -4.73 28.60 -11.12
CA ILE A 776 -3.77 29.49 -10.44
C ILE A 776 -2.32 29.14 -10.84
N VAL A 777 -2.01 27.85 -10.99
CA VAL A 777 -0.69 27.39 -11.45
C VAL A 777 -0.50 27.70 -12.93
N LYS A 778 -1.49 27.43 -13.79
CA LYS A 778 -1.45 27.67 -15.23
C LYS A 778 -1.19 29.14 -15.56
N ARG A 779 -1.83 30.06 -14.82
CA ARG A 779 -1.63 31.51 -14.93
C ARG A 779 -0.37 32.03 -14.24
N ASN A 780 0.36 31.17 -13.54
CA ASN A 780 1.56 31.51 -12.76
C ASN A 780 1.32 32.67 -11.77
N LEU A 781 0.18 32.68 -11.08
CA LEU A 781 -0.12 33.72 -10.09
C LEU A 781 0.82 33.57 -8.88
N ASP A 782 1.27 34.72 -8.34
CA ASP A 782 2.25 34.80 -7.25
C ASP A 782 1.64 34.48 -5.87
N TYR A 783 1.15 33.25 -5.73
CA TYR A 783 0.63 32.67 -4.50
C TYR A 783 1.44 31.44 -4.07
N LYS A 784 1.64 31.32 -2.75
CA LYS A 784 2.10 30.11 -2.09
C LYS A 784 0.92 29.16 -1.95
N LYS A 785 1.03 27.96 -2.50
CA LYS A 785 -0.05 26.95 -2.48
C LYS A 785 0.25 25.85 -1.47
N ILE A 786 -0.71 25.59 -0.59
CA ILE A 786 -0.68 24.48 0.36
C ILE A 786 -1.81 23.51 0.02
N TRP A 787 -1.47 22.27 -0.32
CA TRP A 787 -2.48 21.24 -0.59
C TRP A 787 -2.60 20.22 0.54
N VAL A 788 -3.81 20.06 1.09
CA VAL A 788 -4.10 19.08 2.14
C VAL A 788 -4.45 17.73 1.51
N CYS A 789 -3.51 16.78 1.53
CA CYS A 789 -3.78 15.41 1.07
C CYS A 789 -3.02 14.34 1.86
N ASN A 790 -3.75 13.30 2.28
CA ASN A 790 -3.21 12.15 3.00
C ASN A 790 -2.45 11.18 2.08
N LYS A 791 -2.83 11.08 0.80
CA LYS A 791 -2.12 10.30 -0.22
C LYS A 791 -0.93 11.11 -0.77
N ASN A 792 0.13 10.44 -1.22
CA ASN A 792 1.21 11.12 -1.94
C ASN A 792 0.71 11.42 -3.35
N ILE A 793 0.89 12.67 -3.79
CA ILE A 793 0.43 13.21 -5.06
C ILE A 793 1.54 14.14 -5.54
N ARG A 794 1.77 14.15 -6.84
CA ARG A 794 2.69 15.07 -7.51
C ARG A 794 1.91 16.25 -8.04
N PHE A 795 2.48 17.42 -7.90
CA PHE A 795 1.91 18.67 -8.36
C PHE A 795 2.75 19.18 -9.53
N ASP A 796 2.11 19.82 -10.49
CA ASP A 796 2.82 20.40 -11.64
C ASP A 796 3.68 21.62 -11.22
N ASP A 797 3.28 22.33 -10.15
CA ASP A 797 4.08 23.39 -9.53
C ASP A 797 5.01 22.80 -8.45
N PRO A 798 6.35 22.87 -8.62
CA PRO A 798 7.31 22.39 -7.63
C PRO A 798 7.29 23.17 -6.30
N ASN A 799 6.68 24.35 -6.28
CA ASN A 799 6.57 25.18 -5.07
C ASN A 799 5.33 24.84 -4.22
N THR A 800 4.47 23.93 -4.69
CA THR A 800 3.27 23.53 -3.93
C THR A 800 3.64 22.62 -2.77
N ILE A 801 3.28 23.05 -1.55
CA ILE A 801 3.59 22.28 -0.33
C ILE A 801 2.42 21.35 -0.01
N ARG A 802 2.68 20.05 -0.03
CA ARG A 802 1.72 19.05 0.45
C ARG A 802 1.76 18.90 1.97
N ILE A 803 0.60 18.89 2.62
CA ILE A 803 0.48 18.56 4.03
C ILE A 803 -0.58 17.48 4.30
N LYS A 804 -0.41 16.74 5.40
CA LYS A 804 -1.38 15.74 5.86
C LYS A 804 -2.47 16.38 6.71
N ARG A 805 -3.71 15.94 6.53
CA ARG A 805 -4.83 16.45 7.30
C ARG A 805 -4.66 16.19 8.80
N LEU A 806 -5.08 17.14 9.64
CA LEU A 806 -4.98 17.08 11.09
C LEU A 806 -3.54 16.89 11.62
N SER A 807 -2.51 17.17 10.82
CA SER A 807 -1.11 17.24 11.28
C SER A 807 -0.82 18.58 11.98
N PRO A 808 0.29 18.72 12.72
CA PRO A 808 0.66 20.02 13.27
C PRO A 808 0.77 21.13 12.19
N SER A 809 1.31 20.81 11.01
CA SER A 809 1.37 21.74 9.89
C SER A 809 0.00 22.13 9.35
N TYR A 810 -1.00 21.23 9.40
CA TYR A 810 -2.39 21.55 9.05
C TYR A 810 -2.96 22.68 9.92
N TYR A 811 -2.78 22.61 11.25
CA TYR A 811 -3.23 23.68 12.14
C TYR A 811 -2.42 24.96 11.97
N TYR A 812 -1.11 24.85 11.70
CA TYR A 812 -0.25 26.00 11.43
C TYR A 812 -0.69 26.75 10.17
N TYR A 813 -0.86 26.06 9.05
CA TYR A 813 -1.24 26.70 7.79
C TYR A 813 -2.68 27.20 7.80
N LEU A 814 -3.62 26.51 8.46
CA LEU A 814 -4.96 27.07 8.68
C LEU A 814 -4.89 28.42 9.41
N ALA A 815 -4.08 28.53 10.47
CA ALA A 815 -3.96 29.77 11.24
C ALA A 815 -3.28 30.93 10.49
N LYS A 816 -2.51 30.63 9.44
CA LYS A 816 -1.67 31.58 8.69
C LYS A 816 -2.25 31.95 7.31
N SER A 817 -3.07 31.10 6.70
CA SER A 817 -3.50 31.30 5.30
C SER A 817 -4.52 32.43 5.16
N LYS A 818 -4.34 33.24 4.12
CA LYS A 818 -5.32 34.25 3.69
C LYS A 818 -6.53 33.61 3.06
N PHE A 819 -6.33 32.58 2.25
CA PHE A 819 -7.41 31.91 1.51
C PHE A 819 -7.55 30.46 1.94
N TRP A 820 -8.78 30.04 2.23
CA TRP A 820 -9.16 28.65 2.43
C TRP A 820 -10.09 28.22 1.28
N VAL A 821 -9.73 27.18 0.55
CA VAL A 821 -10.54 26.62 -0.55
C VAL A 821 -10.90 25.17 -0.20
N ASN A 822 -12.19 24.87 -0.08
CA ASN A 822 -12.66 23.54 0.30
C ASN A 822 -14.02 23.22 -0.33
N ASN A 823 -14.25 21.94 -0.64
CA ASN A 823 -15.53 21.42 -1.13
C ASN A 823 -16.40 20.78 -0.04
N GLN A 824 -15.86 20.69 1.16
CA GLN A 824 -16.55 20.27 2.38
C GLN A 824 -16.19 21.22 3.52
N ASN A 825 -16.67 20.91 4.74
CA ASN A 825 -16.33 21.69 5.91
C ASN A 825 -14.96 21.30 6.51
N PHE A 826 -14.16 22.33 6.84
CA PHE A 826 -13.08 22.19 7.82
C PHE A 826 -13.62 21.71 9.18
N PRO A 827 -12.77 21.13 10.06
CA PRO A 827 -13.23 20.68 11.37
C PRO A 827 -13.93 21.78 12.17
N THR A 828 -15.17 21.56 12.59
CA THR A 828 -16.05 22.57 13.21
C THR A 828 -15.55 23.15 14.54
N TYR A 829 -14.54 22.53 15.16
CA TYR A 829 -13.90 23.05 16.37
C TYR A 829 -12.77 24.06 16.09
N ILE A 830 -12.53 24.37 14.81
CA ILE A 830 -11.59 25.38 14.32
C ILE A 830 -12.39 26.62 13.94
N THR A 831 -11.95 27.79 14.40
CA THR A 831 -12.59 29.07 14.12
C THR A 831 -11.82 29.79 13.03
N LYS A 832 -12.47 30.18 11.93
CA LYS A 832 -11.89 31.05 10.89
C LYS A 832 -11.50 32.39 11.49
N ARG A 833 -10.42 33.00 11.01
CA ARG A 833 -10.03 34.36 11.37
C ARG A 833 -10.77 35.37 10.49
N ASP A 834 -11.01 36.57 11.00
CA ASP A 834 -11.71 37.61 10.25
C ASP A 834 -10.94 38.04 8.99
N GLN A 835 -9.60 38.03 9.03
CA GLN A 835 -8.76 38.35 7.87
C GLN A 835 -8.73 37.25 6.79
N THR A 836 -9.17 36.03 7.11
CA THR A 836 -9.13 34.87 6.21
C THR A 836 -10.41 34.81 5.38
N ILE A 837 -10.26 34.59 4.07
CA ILE A 837 -11.33 34.39 3.11
C ILE A 837 -11.52 32.89 2.88
N TYR A 838 -12.73 32.38 3.12
CA TYR A 838 -13.10 30.99 2.93
C TYR A 838 -14.06 30.84 1.75
N ILE A 839 -13.55 30.22 0.69
CA ILE A 839 -14.28 29.80 -0.49
C ILE A 839 -14.76 28.35 -0.30
N GLN A 840 -16.07 28.19 -0.11
CA GLN A 840 -16.74 26.90 -0.08
C GLN A 840 -17.22 26.56 -1.50
N THR A 841 -16.66 25.54 -2.12
CA THR A 841 -17.12 25.10 -3.45
C THR A 841 -18.31 24.17 -3.39
N TRP A 842 -18.62 23.60 -2.21
CA TRP A 842 -19.53 22.47 -2.07
C TRP A 842 -19.19 21.32 -3.04
N HIS A 843 -20.07 20.33 -3.20
CA HIS A 843 -19.74 19.09 -3.89
C HIS A 843 -20.87 18.49 -4.73
N GLY A 844 -21.84 19.31 -5.15
CA GLY A 844 -22.88 18.88 -6.09
C GLY A 844 -24.18 19.63 -5.97
N THR A 845 -24.98 19.58 -7.04
CA THR A 845 -26.30 20.19 -7.11
C THR A 845 -27.28 19.47 -6.16
N PRO A 846 -28.07 20.20 -5.35
CA PRO A 846 -29.00 19.60 -4.40
C PRO A 846 -30.15 18.84 -5.08
N LEU A 847 -30.14 17.51 -4.99
CA LEU A 847 -31.32 16.67 -5.25
C LEU A 847 -32.13 16.44 -3.97
N LYS A 848 -31.43 16.05 -2.90
CA LYS A 848 -32.01 15.65 -1.61
C LYS A 848 -32.15 16.86 -0.70
N LYS A 849 -33.19 16.92 0.13
CA LYS A 849 -33.31 17.94 1.17
C LYS A 849 -32.09 17.90 2.10
N MET A 850 -31.59 19.06 2.51
CA MET A 850 -30.35 19.20 3.29
C MET A 850 -30.51 20.11 4.50
N LEU A 851 -29.86 19.73 5.60
CA LEU A 851 -29.77 20.52 6.83
C LEU A 851 -31.13 21.07 7.32
N HIS A 852 -31.34 22.39 7.25
CA HIS A 852 -32.55 23.06 7.76
C HIS A 852 -33.81 22.73 6.97
N ASP A 853 -33.66 22.18 5.76
CA ASP A 853 -34.78 21.78 4.91
C ASP A 853 -35.18 20.31 5.14
N ILE A 854 -34.51 19.58 6.05
CA ILE A 854 -34.86 18.19 6.40
C ILE A 854 -35.82 18.18 7.61
N GLU A 855 -36.91 17.42 7.51
CA GLU A 855 -37.90 17.28 8.59
C GLU A 855 -37.41 16.37 9.73
N LYS A 856 -36.70 15.28 9.43
CA LYS A 856 -36.16 14.34 10.42
C LYS A 856 -34.74 13.89 10.08
N ILE A 857 -33.80 14.07 11.01
CA ILE A 857 -32.40 13.67 10.81
C ILE A 857 -32.17 12.29 11.41
N LEU A 858 -32.08 11.28 10.54
CA LEU A 858 -31.79 9.90 10.93
C LEU A 858 -30.26 9.63 10.95
N GLY A 859 -29.79 8.79 11.88
CA GLY A 859 -28.42 8.27 11.90
C GLY A 859 -27.30 9.27 12.27
N ARG A 860 -27.63 10.47 12.77
CA ARG A 860 -26.67 11.50 13.23
C ARG A 860 -26.89 11.84 14.72
N SER A 861 -25.97 12.61 15.29
CA SER A 861 -26.09 13.10 16.68
C SER A 861 -26.99 14.33 16.77
N ASP A 862 -27.64 14.53 17.92
CA ASP A 862 -28.62 15.62 18.13
C ASP A 862 -28.02 17.02 17.89
N ASP A 863 -26.74 17.21 18.20
CA ASP A 863 -25.97 18.45 17.99
C ASP A 863 -25.52 18.66 16.52
N TYR A 864 -25.89 17.79 15.58
CA TYR A 864 -25.39 17.84 14.21
C TYR A 864 -25.79 19.13 13.48
N LEU A 865 -27.06 19.53 13.54
CA LEU A 865 -27.56 20.75 12.89
C LEU A 865 -26.84 22.00 13.40
N GLU A 866 -26.68 22.11 14.72
CA GLU A 866 -26.03 23.26 15.35
C GLU A 866 -24.57 23.39 14.87
N ARG A 867 -23.82 22.28 14.89
CA ARG A 867 -22.42 22.27 14.43
C ARG A 867 -22.27 22.67 12.97
N VAL A 868 -23.15 22.19 12.09
CA VAL A 868 -23.06 22.54 10.66
C VAL A 868 -23.52 23.98 10.41
N SER A 869 -24.56 24.43 11.11
CA SER A 869 -25.02 25.84 11.04
C SER A 869 -23.95 26.82 11.50
N ASN A 870 -23.14 26.44 12.49
CA ASN A 870 -22.00 27.26 12.89
C ASN A 870 -20.85 27.21 11.89
N ALA A 871 -20.72 26.13 11.11
CA ALA A 871 -19.74 26.05 10.04
C ALA A 871 -20.13 26.92 8.83
N THR A 872 -21.41 26.96 8.45
CA THR A 872 -21.89 27.75 7.30
C THR A 872 -21.66 29.26 7.49
N LYS A 873 -21.75 29.75 8.74
CA LYS A 873 -21.42 31.14 9.11
C LYS A 873 -19.97 31.54 8.84
N THR A 874 -19.06 30.57 8.66
CA THR A 874 -17.64 30.86 8.40
C THR A 874 -17.33 31.01 6.93
N TRP A 875 -18.26 30.75 6.00
CA TRP A 875 -17.99 30.84 4.57
C TRP A 875 -18.17 32.27 4.08
N ASP A 876 -17.15 32.82 3.41
CA ASP A 876 -17.21 34.15 2.80
C ASP A 876 -17.82 34.07 1.39
N TYR A 877 -17.50 32.99 0.66
CA TYR A 877 -18.05 32.68 -0.64
C TYR A 877 -18.60 31.25 -0.70
N LEU A 878 -19.74 31.07 -1.35
CA LEU A 878 -20.30 29.77 -1.71
C LEU A 878 -20.46 29.66 -3.22
N VAL A 879 -19.78 28.70 -3.86
CA VAL A 879 -19.90 28.47 -5.31
C VAL A 879 -21.21 27.76 -5.62
N SER A 880 -21.88 28.20 -6.68
CA SER A 880 -23.14 27.63 -7.15
C SER A 880 -23.09 27.31 -8.65
N PRO A 881 -23.56 26.13 -9.07
CA PRO A 881 -23.59 25.71 -10.46
C PRO A 881 -24.74 26.32 -11.26
N SER A 882 -25.82 26.76 -10.61
CA SER A 882 -27.02 27.27 -11.27
C SER A 882 -27.90 28.08 -10.33
N PRO A 883 -28.80 28.94 -10.85
CA PRO A 883 -29.77 29.67 -10.03
C PRO A 883 -30.65 28.75 -9.16
N TYR A 884 -30.97 27.55 -9.66
CA TYR A 884 -31.66 26.52 -8.86
C TYR A 884 -30.85 26.15 -7.60
N ALA A 885 -29.58 25.81 -7.76
CA ALA A 885 -28.74 25.40 -6.65
C ALA A 885 -28.54 26.54 -5.64
N SER A 886 -28.40 27.78 -6.11
CA SER A 886 -28.29 28.97 -5.25
C SER A 886 -29.48 29.12 -4.32
N ASN A 887 -30.71 29.03 -4.86
CA ASN A 887 -31.93 29.11 -4.06
C ASN A 887 -31.99 28.02 -2.99
N ARG A 888 -31.62 26.78 -3.35
CA ARG A 888 -31.59 25.66 -2.39
C ARG A 888 -30.48 25.79 -1.35
N PHE A 889 -29.32 26.32 -1.71
CA PHE A 889 -28.25 26.58 -0.75
C PHE A 889 -28.61 27.68 0.24
N GLN A 890 -29.24 28.77 -0.22
CA GLN A 890 -29.72 29.84 0.66
C GLN A 890 -30.68 29.32 1.72
N SER A 891 -31.67 28.51 1.32
CA SER A 891 -32.63 27.88 2.25
C SER A 891 -31.94 26.89 3.19
N ALA A 892 -31.35 25.83 2.63
CA ALA A 892 -30.82 24.70 3.39
C ALA A 892 -29.75 25.11 4.39
N PHE A 893 -28.90 26.06 4.03
CA PHE A 893 -27.78 26.51 4.86
C PHE A 893 -28.10 27.76 5.67
N LYS A 894 -29.27 28.39 5.46
CA LYS A 894 -29.60 29.75 5.94
C LYS A 894 -28.46 30.72 5.65
N TYR A 895 -27.87 30.59 4.47
CA TYR A 895 -26.64 31.28 4.11
C TYR A 895 -26.93 32.72 3.71
N LYS A 896 -26.28 33.67 4.41
CA LYS A 896 -26.42 35.11 4.17
C LYS A 896 -25.20 35.74 3.48
N GLY A 897 -24.17 34.94 3.19
CA GLY A 897 -22.96 35.42 2.53
C GLY A 897 -23.10 35.46 1.00
N LYS A 898 -22.00 35.73 0.30
CA LYS A 898 -22.01 35.93 -1.14
C LYS A 898 -21.98 34.58 -1.88
N ILE A 899 -23.00 34.32 -2.69
CA ILE A 899 -23.03 33.16 -3.59
C ILE A 899 -22.39 33.56 -4.92
N LEU A 900 -21.44 32.74 -5.37
CA LEU A 900 -20.79 32.87 -6.68
C LEU A 900 -21.47 31.92 -7.65
N GLU A 901 -22.47 32.44 -8.38
CA GLU A 901 -23.08 31.74 -9.51
C GLU A 901 -22.12 31.79 -10.69
N THR A 902 -21.38 30.69 -10.90
CA THR A 902 -20.31 30.63 -11.91
C THR A 902 -20.32 29.33 -12.73
N GLY A 903 -21.14 28.34 -12.37
CA GLY A 903 -20.88 26.94 -12.76
C GLY A 903 -19.92 26.27 -11.76
N TYR A 904 -19.69 24.96 -11.91
CA TYR A 904 -18.72 24.26 -11.09
C TYR A 904 -17.37 24.11 -11.80
N PRO A 905 -16.25 24.54 -11.18
CA PRO A 905 -14.89 24.36 -11.74
C PRO A 905 -14.57 22.93 -12.19
N ARG A 906 -15.07 21.91 -11.49
CA ARG A 906 -14.84 20.50 -11.85
C ARG A 906 -15.52 20.06 -13.15
N ASN A 907 -16.50 20.81 -13.65
CA ASN A 907 -17.24 20.51 -14.88
C ASN A 907 -16.61 21.15 -16.11
N ASP A 908 -15.64 22.07 -15.95
CA ASP A 908 -14.97 22.72 -17.09
C ASP A 908 -14.32 21.71 -18.05
N ILE A 909 -13.88 20.57 -17.54
CA ILE A 909 -13.20 19.52 -18.33
C ILE A 909 -14.07 18.93 -19.44
N PHE A 910 -15.41 19.06 -19.36
CA PHE A 910 -16.31 18.57 -20.41
C PHE A 910 -16.37 19.48 -21.64
N TYR A 911 -15.88 20.71 -21.53
CA TYR A 911 -15.95 21.73 -22.59
C TYR A 911 -14.56 22.06 -23.17
N LYS A 912 -13.48 21.62 -22.51
CA LYS A 912 -12.08 21.89 -22.91
C LYS A 912 -11.51 20.75 -23.77
N SER A 913 -10.66 21.09 -24.74
CA SER A 913 -9.96 20.14 -25.62
C SER A 913 -9.15 19.08 -24.86
N GLU A 914 -8.56 19.49 -23.73
CA GLU A 914 -7.76 18.67 -22.83
C GLU A 914 -8.57 17.50 -22.23
N GLY A 915 -9.91 17.59 -22.23
CA GLY A 915 -10.80 16.52 -21.77
C GLY A 915 -10.67 15.23 -22.59
N SER A 916 -10.51 15.34 -23.91
CA SER A 916 -10.34 14.19 -24.81
C SER A 916 -9.02 13.45 -24.57
N GLU A 917 -7.92 14.21 -24.45
CA GLU A 917 -6.60 13.67 -24.13
C GLU A 917 -6.59 13.00 -22.75
N ARG A 918 -7.21 13.67 -21.75
CA ARG A 918 -7.38 13.08 -20.41
C ARG A 918 -8.18 11.79 -20.48
N GLY A 919 -9.26 11.73 -21.27
CA GLY A 919 -10.04 10.53 -21.48
C GLY A 919 -9.21 9.35 -21.99
N LEU A 920 -8.33 9.57 -22.97
CA LEU A 920 -7.42 8.54 -23.48
C LEU A 920 -6.44 8.04 -22.40
N ILE A 921 -5.87 8.94 -21.62
CA ILE A 921 -5.01 8.60 -20.47
C ILE A 921 -5.76 7.73 -19.45
N VAL A 922 -7.03 8.06 -19.17
CA VAL A 922 -7.88 7.30 -18.23
C VAL A 922 -8.18 5.90 -18.78
N LYS A 923 -8.57 5.78 -20.06
CA LYS A 923 -8.82 4.48 -20.71
C LYS A 923 -7.59 3.58 -20.67
N ASN A 924 -6.42 4.12 -20.98
CA ASN A 924 -5.15 3.40 -20.93
C ASN A 924 -4.80 2.98 -19.48
N ARG A 925 -4.93 3.89 -18.52
CA ARG A 925 -4.66 3.62 -17.10
C ARG A 925 -5.57 2.52 -16.53
N LEU A 926 -6.83 2.49 -16.97
CA LEU A 926 -7.80 1.47 -16.56
C LEU A 926 -7.72 0.19 -17.41
N LYS A 927 -6.92 0.19 -18.48
CA LYS A 927 -6.76 -0.91 -19.45
C LYS A 927 -8.10 -1.35 -20.06
N LEU A 928 -8.89 -0.38 -20.48
CA LEU A 928 -10.19 -0.64 -21.07
C LEU A 928 -10.02 -1.14 -22.52
N PRO A 929 -10.82 -2.13 -22.97
CA PRO A 929 -10.86 -2.53 -24.38
C PRO A 929 -11.18 -1.33 -25.28
N LYS A 930 -10.51 -1.25 -26.44
CA LYS A 930 -10.64 -0.09 -27.35
C LYS A 930 -11.91 -0.16 -28.20
N ASP A 931 -12.42 -1.36 -28.40
CA ASP A 931 -13.57 -1.75 -29.22
C ASP A 931 -14.90 -1.70 -28.46
N LYS A 932 -14.88 -1.56 -27.13
CA LYS A 932 -16.09 -1.56 -26.30
C LYS A 932 -16.49 -0.17 -25.80
N LYS A 933 -17.80 0.07 -25.74
CA LYS A 933 -18.43 1.22 -25.09
C LYS A 933 -18.41 1.05 -23.57
N ILE A 934 -18.51 2.16 -22.83
CA ILE A 934 -18.29 2.21 -21.39
C ILE A 934 -19.55 2.66 -20.68
N ILE A 935 -20.03 1.83 -19.76
CA ILE A 935 -21.13 2.14 -18.85
C ILE A 935 -20.54 2.46 -17.48
N LEU A 936 -20.96 3.56 -16.84
CA LEU A 936 -20.62 3.84 -15.45
C LEU A 936 -21.85 3.59 -14.56
N TYR A 937 -21.72 2.67 -13.62
CA TYR A 937 -22.72 2.48 -12.57
C TYR A 937 -22.30 3.16 -11.27
N ALA A 938 -23.03 4.21 -10.89
CA ALA A 938 -22.73 5.07 -9.74
C ALA A 938 -23.95 5.27 -8.82
N PRO A 939 -24.34 4.25 -8.04
CA PRO A 939 -25.49 4.34 -7.12
C PRO A 939 -25.17 5.14 -5.85
N THR A 940 -26.21 5.70 -5.23
CA THR A 940 -26.09 6.39 -3.93
C THR A 940 -26.12 5.43 -2.74
N PHE A 941 -25.52 5.86 -1.63
CA PHE A 941 -25.61 5.11 -0.37
C PHE A 941 -26.99 5.27 0.28
N ARG A 942 -27.43 4.26 1.04
CA ARG A 942 -28.70 4.25 1.76
C ARG A 942 -28.47 4.47 3.26
N ASP A 943 -29.15 5.45 3.87
CA ASP A 943 -28.95 5.80 5.29
C ASP A 943 -29.45 4.74 6.27
N ASN A 944 -30.47 3.97 5.87
CA ASN A 944 -31.07 2.89 6.65
C ASN A 944 -30.18 1.63 6.72
N GLN A 945 -29.23 1.45 5.79
CA GLN A 945 -28.35 0.29 5.73
C GLN A 945 -27.05 0.51 6.52
N THR A 946 -27.13 0.47 7.86
CA THR A 946 -25.96 0.65 8.75
C THR A 946 -25.61 -0.60 9.57
N THR A 947 -24.32 -0.91 9.68
CA THR A 947 -23.81 -1.90 10.65
C THR A 947 -23.90 -1.39 12.10
N LYS A 948 -23.77 -2.32 13.06
CA LYS A 948 -23.62 -2.05 14.53
C LYS A 948 -22.50 -1.05 14.92
N LYS A 949 -21.71 -0.53 13.98
CA LYS A 949 -20.66 0.47 14.19
C LYS A 949 -20.89 1.78 13.39
N ASN A 950 -22.12 2.06 12.96
CA ASN A 950 -22.48 3.20 12.11
C ASN A 950 -21.67 3.25 10.80
N LYS A 951 -21.49 2.09 10.16
CA LYS A 951 -20.89 2.03 8.81
C LYS A 951 -21.93 1.60 7.81
N PHE A 952 -22.04 2.32 6.69
CA PHE A 952 -22.97 2.02 5.61
C PHE A 952 -22.55 0.75 4.85
N ILE A 953 -23.52 -0.07 4.47
CA ILE A 953 -23.38 -1.24 3.58
C ILE A 953 -24.19 -0.94 2.32
N PHE A 954 -23.80 -1.52 1.18
CA PHE A 954 -24.58 -1.55 -0.04
C PHE A 954 -24.55 -2.98 -0.60
N ASP A 955 -25.72 -3.58 -0.76
CA ASP A 955 -25.89 -4.84 -1.50
C ASP A 955 -26.31 -4.47 -2.93
N MET A 956 -25.60 -5.01 -3.92
CA MET A 956 -25.74 -4.61 -5.32
C MET A 956 -26.99 -5.26 -5.92
N PRO A 957 -28.04 -4.48 -6.29
CA PRO A 957 -29.32 -5.03 -6.75
C PRO A 957 -29.36 -5.30 -8.27
N ILE A 958 -28.29 -4.94 -8.98
CA ILE A 958 -28.14 -5.17 -10.42
C ILE A 958 -27.48 -6.53 -10.64
N ASP A 959 -28.01 -7.32 -11.56
CA ASP A 959 -27.44 -8.63 -11.92
C ASP A 959 -26.36 -8.46 -12.99
N LEU A 960 -25.09 -8.59 -12.57
CA LEU A 960 -23.94 -8.43 -13.46
C LEU A 960 -23.76 -9.61 -14.43
N TYR A 961 -24.24 -10.80 -14.08
CA TYR A 961 -24.17 -11.97 -14.96
C TYR A 961 -25.17 -11.81 -16.12
N GLN A 962 -26.40 -11.39 -15.79
CA GLN A 962 -27.43 -11.11 -16.79
C GLN A 962 -26.97 -9.99 -17.76
N LEU A 963 -26.36 -8.93 -17.23
CA LEU A 963 -25.76 -7.88 -18.06
C LEU A 963 -24.64 -8.39 -18.96
N LYS A 964 -23.68 -9.15 -18.40
CA LYS A 964 -22.57 -9.69 -19.19
C LYS A 964 -23.08 -10.54 -20.35
N GLN A 965 -24.07 -11.40 -20.10
CA GLN A 965 -24.66 -12.27 -21.12
C GLN A 965 -25.30 -11.48 -22.26
N SER A 966 -25.94 -10.34 -21.95
CA SER A 966 -26.71 -9.58 -22.94
C SER A 966 -25.92 -8.50 -23.67
N ILE A 967 -25.01 -7.79 -22.98
CA ILE A 967 -24.31 -6.61 -23.51
C ILE A 967 -22.78 -6.70 -23.41
N GLY A 968 -22.24 -7.81 -22.91
CA GLY A 968 -20.80 -7.95 -22.62
C GLY A 968 -19.89 -7.94 -23.84
N ASN A 969 -20.42 -8.17 -25.05
CA ASN A 969 -19.65 -8.08 -26.29
C ASN A 969 -19.37 -6.61 -26.68
N ASP A 970 -20.33 -5.71 -26.47
CA ASP A 970 -20.24 -4.33 -26.93
C ASP A 970 -19.88 -3.35 -25.81
N TYR A 971 -20.15 -3.72 -24.55
CA TYR A 971 -19.99 -2.83 -23.40
C TYR A 971 -19.10 -3.43 -22.31
N ILE A 972 -18.50 -2.54 -21.54
CA ILE A 972 -17.94 -2.81 -20.21
C ILE A 972 -18.61 -1.92 -19.16
N ILE A 973 -18.67 -2.40 -17.92
CA ILE A 973 -19.29 -1.67 -16.81
C ILE A 973 -18.26 -1.29 -15.73
N LEU A 974 -18.19 0.00 -15.43
CA LEU A 974 -17.38 0.57 -14.36
C LEU A 974 -18.24 0.73 -13.11
N LEU A 975 -17.85 0.08 -12.01
CA LEU A 975 -18.58 0.10 -10.74
C LEU A 975 -17.99 1.16 -9.79
N ARG A 976 -18.72 2.26 -9.57
CA ARG A 976 -18.30 3.39 -8.72
C ARG A 976 -19.16 3.48 -7.46
N MET A 977 -18.80 2.72 -6.44
CA MET A 977 -19.50 2.77 -5.15
C MET A 977 -19.12 4.01 -4.35
N HIS A 978 -20.10 4.57 -3.62
CA HIS A 978 -19.89 5.75 -2.80
C HIS A 978 -18.84 5.55 -1.69
N VAL A 979 -18.02 6.57 -1.43
CA VAL A 979 -16.86 6.54 -0.50
C VAL A 979 -17.19 6.26 0.97
N VAL A 980 -18.48 6.28 1.34
CA VAL A 980 -18.97 6.00 2.71
C VAL A 980 -19.37 4.54 2.91
N ILE A 981 -19.52 3.79 1.82
CA ILE A 981 -19.82 2.36 1.83
C ILE A 981 -18.59 1.62 2.37
N SER A 982 -18.83 0.71 3.31
CA SER A 982 -17.76 0.09 4.10
C SER A 982 -17.40 -1.33 3.68
N ASN A 983 -18.30 -2.03 2.99
CA ASN A 983 -18.01 -3.28 2.29
C ASN A 983 -17.31 -2.98 0.97
N LYS A 984 -16.33 -3.82 0.60
CA LYS A 984 -15.75 -3.77 -0.74
C LYS A 984 -16.60 -4.63 -1.64
N VAL A 985 -17.01 -4.10 -2.79
CA VAL A 985 -17.58 -4.92 -3.87
C VAL A 985 -16.54 -5.95 -4.27
N LYS A 986 -16.92 -7.23 -4.18
CA LYS A 986 -16.19 -8.33 -4.78
C LYS A 986 -16.81 -8.57 -6.15
N ILE A 987 -15.95 -8.75 -7.15
CA ILE A 987 -16.34 -9.11 -8.50
C ILE A 987 -15.79 -10.52 -8.68
N ASP A 988 -16.65 -11.42 -9.13
CA ASP A 988 -16.29 -12.82 -9.37
C ASP A 988 -15.34 -12.91 -10.56
N ASP A 989 -14.52 -13.97 -10.61
CA ASP A 989 -13.44 -14.08 -11.60
C ASP A 989 -13.99 -14.09 -13.04
N GLU A 990 -15.16 -14.68 -13.25
CA GLU A 990 -15.89 -14.73 -14.52
C GLU A 990 -16.39 -13.37 -15.02
N LEU A 991 -16.43 -12.34 -14.17
CA LEU A 991 -16.94 -11.01 -14.53
C LEU A 991 -15.81 -9.99 -14.76
N LYS A 992 -14.53 -10.35 -14.58
CA LYS A 992 -13.41 -9.40 -14.57
C LYS A 992 -13.10 -8.73 -15.91
N ASP A 993 -13.46 -9.37 -17.01
CA ASP A 993 -13.37 -8.86 -18.39
C ASP A 993 -14.50 -7.88 -18.73
N PHE A 994 -15.59 -7.88 -17.96
CA PHE A 994 -16.77 -7.05 -18.18
C PHE A 994 -16.94 -5.95 -17.12
N ALA A 995 -16.80 -6.29 -15.84
CA ALA A 995 -17.06 -5.40 -14.70
C ALA A 995 -15.75 -4.99 -13.99
N ILE A 996 -15.55 -3.68 -13.85
CA ILE A 996 -14.32 -3.11 -13.27
C ILE A 996 -14.66 -2.21 -12.08
N ASN A 997 -14.14 -2.54 -10.89
CA ASN A 997 -14.35 -1.71 -9.70
C ASN A 997 -13.45 -0.45 -9.71
N VAL A 998 -14.05 0.70 -10.00
CA VAL A 998 -13.39 2.00 -10.04
C VAL A 998 -13.65 2.86 -8.79
N SER A 999 -14.16 2.27 -7.69
CA SER A 999 -14.51 3.00 -6.46
C SER A 999 -13.34 3.74 -5.79
N ASN A 1000 -12.10 3.32 -6.05
CA ASN A 1000 -10.89 3.96 -5.50
C ASN A 1000 -10.25 5.01 -6.43
N TYR A 1001 -10.77 5.17 -7.65
CA TYR A 1001 -10.31 6.19 -8.59
C TYR A 1001 -10.46 7.60 -7.98
N SER A 1002 -9.49 8.47 -8.16
CA SER A 1002 -9.45 9.75 -7.43
C SER A 1002 -10.55 10.71 -7.85
N ASP A 1003 -10.70 10.92 -9.14
CA ASP A 1003 -11.56 11.95 -9.73
C ASP A 1003 -12.71 11.31 -10.52
N ILE A 1004 -13.95 11.63 -10.17
CA ILE A 1004 -15.10 11.08 -10.89
C ILE A 1004 -15.28 11.74 -12.25
N GLN A 1005 -14.86 13.00 -12.43
CA GLN A 1005 -15.01 13.72 -13.69
C GLN A 1005 -14.23 13.04 -14.82
N GLU A 1006 -13.04 12.54 -14.50
CA GLU A 1006 -12.22 11.74 -15.41
C GLU A 1006 -12.90 10.42 -15.84
N LEU A 1007 -13.72 9.82 -14.97
CA LEU A 1007 -14.54 8.65 -15.32
C LEU A 1007 -15.74 9.05 -16.19
N LEU A 1008 -16.39 10.18 -15.87
CA LEU A 1008 -17.52 10.69 -16.66
C LEU A 1008 -17.10 11.02 -18.10
N LEU A 1009 -15.89 11.54 -18.32
CA LEU A 1009 -15.34 11.81 -19.66
C LEU A 1009 -15.35 10.58 -20.57
N ILE A 1010 -15.00 9.41 -20.03
CA ILE A 1010 -14.90 8.16 -20.80
C ILE A 1010 -16.20 7.37 -20.85
N THR A 1011 -17.25 7.82 -20.15
CA THR A 1011 -18.51 7.08 -19.98
C THR A 1011 -19.48 7.41 -21.11
N ASP A 1012 -19.96 6.39 -21.82
CA ASP A 1012 -20.96 6.51 -22.88
C ASP A 1012 -22.39 6.50 -22.31
N ILE A 1013 -22.65 5.70 -21.26
CA ILE A 1013 -23.96 5.63 -20.57
C ILE A 1013 -23.73 5.73 -19.05
N LEU A 1014 -24.41 6.65 -18.38
CA LEU A 1014 -24.44 6.70 -16.92
C LEU A 1014 -25.67 5.95 -16.40
N ILE A 1015 -25.43 4.94 -15.55
CA ILE A 1015 -26.45 4.30 -14.75
C ILE A 1015 -26.32 4.81 -13.31
N THR A 1016 -27.34 5.48 -12.81
CA THR A 1016 -27.34 6.02 -11.44
C THR A 1016 -28.73 5.89 -10.81
N ASP A 1017 -28.92 6.46 -9.63
CA ASP A 1017 -30.21 6.53 -8.96
C ASP A 1017 -30.45 7.98 -8.52
N TYR A 1018 -30.67 8.23 -7.23
CA TYR A 1018 -30.84 9.55 -6.64
C TYR A 1018 -29.49 10.24 -6.37
N SER A 1019 -28.57 10.24 -7.34
CA SER A 1019 -27.23 10.82 -7.18
C SER A 1019 -27.14 12.22 -7.76
N SER A 1020 -26.42 13.11 -7.09
CA SER A 1020 -26.12 14.44 -7.66
C SER A 1020 -25.18 14.36 -8.88
N VAL A 1021 -24.55 13.21 -9.13
CA VAL A 1021 -23.66 13.01 -10.30
C VAL A 1021 -24.41 13.17 -11.63
N MET A 1022 -25.73 12.97 -11.65
CA MET A 1022 -26.54 13.15 -12.86
C MET A 1022 -26.48 14.59 -13.37
N PHE A 1023 -26.41 15.58 -12.48
CA PHE A 1023 -26.30 16.99 -12.86
C PHE A 1023 -24.92 17.30 -13.45
N ASP A 1024 -23.86 16.66 -12.95
CA ASP A 1024 -22.52 16.82 -13.51
C ASP A 1024 -22.43 16.13 -14.88
N PHE A 1025 -22.97 14.91 -15.01
CA PHE A 1025 -22.94 14.14 -16.25
C PHE A 1025 -23.81 14.72 -17.37
N ALA A 1026 -24.86 15.47 -17.04
CA ALA A 1026 -25.68 16.18 -18.02
C ALA A 1026 -24.85 17.10 -18.95
N ASN A 1027 -23.70 17.59 -18.48
CA ASN A 1027 -22.76 18.37 -19.30
C ASN A 1027 -22.17 17.59 -20.49
N THR A 1028 -22.15 16.26 -20.42
CA THR A 1028 -21.66 15.42 -21.51
C THR A 1028 -22.67 15.26 -22.65
N LYS A 1029 -23.95 15.60 -22.41
CA LYS A 1029 -25.07 15.38 -23.34
C LYS A 1029 -25.25 13.91 -23.76
N ARG A 1030 -24.82 12.99 -22.90
CA ARG A 1030 -24.92 11.53 -23.07
C ARG A 1030 -26.09 10.95 -22.29
N PRO A 1031 -26.62 9.79 -22.71
CA PRO A 1031 -27.81 9.18 -22.10
C PRO A 1031 -27.58 8.76 -20.64
N MET A 1032 -28.64 8.90 -19.84
CA MET A 1032 -28.70 8.54 -18.43
C MET A 1032 -29.83 7.55 -18.18
N LEU A 1033 -29.55 6.49 -17.42
CA LEU A 1033 -30.53 5.50 -16.98
C LEU A 1033 -30.62 5.52 -15.45
N PHE A 1034 -31.83 5.62 -14.91
CA PHE A 1034 -32.03 5.73 -13.46
C PHE A 1034 -32.53 4.41 -12.88
N TYR A 1035 -31.65 3.63 -12.26
CA TYR A 1035 -31.98 2.36 -11.62
C TYR A 1035 -32.56 2.57 -10.22
N THR A 1036 -33.86 2.81 -10.16
CA THR A 1036 -34.63 3.24 -8.99
C THR A 1036 -35.49 2.11 -8.43
N TYR A 1037 -34.87 0.98 -8.12
CA TYR A 1037 -35.51 -0.22 -7.56
C TYR A 1037 -36.21 0.01 -6.20
N ASP A 1038 -35.90 1.12 -5.52
CA ASP A 1038 -36.39 1.48 -4.19
C ASP A 1038 -36.94 2.92 -4.10
N LEU A 1039 -37.49 3.46 -5.19
CA LEU A 1039 -37.90 4.86 -5.30
C LEU A 1039 -38.89 5.29 -4.22
N GLU A 1040 -39.94 4.51 -4.05
CA GLU A 1040 -41.03 4.81 -3.12
C GLU A 1040 -40.48 4.96 -1.70
N THR A 1041 -39.74 3.96 -1.22
CA THR A 1041 -39.08 3.96 0.09
C THR A 1041 -38.07 5.12 0.22
N TYR A 1042 -37.31 5.43 -0.83
CA TYR A 1042 -36.27 6.46 -0.74
C TYR A 1042 -36.84 7.89 -0.66
N ARG A 1043 -37.86 8.17 -1.47
CA ARG A 1043 -38.53 9.47 -1.52
C ARG A 1043 -39.27 9.74 -0.21
N ASP A 1044 -40.03 8.75 0.26
CA ASP A 1044 -41.02 8.95 1.32
C ASP A 1044 -40.44 8.74 2.73
N ASP A 1045 -39.47 7.83 2.90
CA ASP A 1045 -38.98 7.46 4.25
C ASP A 1045 -37.54 7.91 4.57
N VAL A 1046 -36.70 8.24 3.57
CA VAL A 1046 -35.25 8.40 3.78
C VAL A 1046 -34.80 9.86 3.87
N ARG A 1047 -35.05 10.70 2.85
CA ARG A 1047 -34.57 12.11 2.86
C ARG A 1047 -35.46 13.14 2.17
N GLY A 1048 -36.43 12.75 1.33
CA GLY A 1048 -37.20 13.68 0.49
C GLY A 1048 -36.35 14.39 -0.58
N PHE A 1049 -36.99 14.78 -1.68
CA PHE A 1049 -36.36 15.50 -2.80
C PHE A 1049 -36.79 16.97 -2.85
N TYR A 1050 -35.95 17.82 -3.44
CA TYR A 1050 -36.31 19.20 -3.79
C TYR A 1050 -37.06 19.31 -5.13
N ILE A 1051 -37.02 18.25 -5.93
CA ILE A 1051 -37.59 18.20 -7.29
C ILE A 1051 -38.56 17.03 -7.38
N ASP A 1052 -39.50 17.14 -8.30
CA ASP A 1052 -40.37 16.02 -8.71
C ASP A 1052 -39.55 15.11 -9.63
N PHE A 1053 -38.82 14.17 -9.02
CA PHE A 1053 -37.82 13.35 -9.73
C PHE A 1053 -38.45 12.52 -10.85
N GLU A 1054 -39.68 12.05 -10.69
CA GLU A 1054 -40.39 11.27 -11.71
C GLU A 1054 -40.72 12.08 -12.96
N LYS A 1055 -41.04 13.37 -12.78
CA LYS A 1055 -41.33 14.26 -13.91
C LYS A 1055 -40.07 14.83 -14.54
N GLU A 1056 -39.06 15.14 -13.74
CA GLU A 1056 -37.90 15.91 -14.17
C GLU A 1056 -36.69 15.06 -14.61
N ALA A 1057 -36.66 13.76 -14.33
CA ALA A 1057 -35.51 12.92 -14.71
C ALA A 1057 -35.24 12.97 -16.23
N PRO A 1058 -33.98 13.22 -16.65
CA PRO A 1058 -33.60 13.34 -18.06
C PRO A 1058 -33.42 11.97 -18.76
N GLY A 1059 -34.08 10.93 -18.24
CA GLY A 1059 -33.95 9.55 -18.68
C GLY A 1059 -34.95 8.64 -17.97
N PRO A 1060 -35.09 7.38 -18.43
CA PRO A 1060 -36.07 6.44 -17.89
C PRO A 1060 -35.77 6.06 -16.43
N LEU A 1061 -36.84 5.92 -15.65
CA LEU A 1061 -36.81 5.31 -14.32
C LEU A 1061 -37.03 3.81 -14.45
N ILE A 1062 -36.10 3.02 -13.93
CA ILE A 1062 -35.98 1.58 -14.18
C ILE A 1062 -35.96 0.84 -12.86
N LYS A 1063 -36.77 -0.22 -12.74
CA LYS A 1063 -36.89 -0.97 -11.48
C LYS A 1063 -36.19 -2.32 -11.50
N THR A 1064 -35.98 -2.91 -12.68
CA THR A 1064 -35.42 -4.26 -12.82
C THR A 1064 -34.20 -4.32 -13.77
N THR A 1065 -33.32 -5.31 -13.57
CA THR A 1065 -32.16 -5.52 -14.46
C THR A 1065 -32.59 -5.84 -15.90
N THR A 1066 -33.71 -6.55 -16.09
CA THR A 1066 -34.24 -6.87 -17.42
C THR A 1066 -34.68 -5.61 -18.18
N GLU A 1067 -35.41 -4.70 -17.53
CA GLU A 1067 -35.76 -3.39 -18.11
C GLU A 1067 -34.51 -2.60 -18.46
N LEU A 1068 -33.50 -2.62 -17.59
CA LEU A 1068 -32.23 -1.93 -17.81
C LEU A 1068 -31.53 -2.41 -19.08
N ILE A 1069 -31.47 -3.73 -19.29
CA ILE A 1069 -30.91 -4.35 -20.51
C ILE A 1069 -31.67 -3.88 -21.75
N ASN A 1070 -33.01 -3.92 -21.73
CA ASN A 1070 -33.84 -3.49 -22.86
C ASN A 1070 -33.61 -2.01 -23.23
N ASN A 1071 -33.45 -1.15 -22.20
CA ASN A 1071 -33.13 0.27 -22.40
C ASN A 1071 -31.72 0.46 -22.99
N ILE A 1072 -30.73 -0.34 -22.58
CA ILE A 1072 -29.37 -0.27 -23.15
C ILE A 1072 -29.37 -0.68 -24.63
N HIS A 1073 -30.12 -1.72 -25.01
CA HIS A 1073 -30.27 -2.11 -26.42
C HIS A 1073 -30.97 -1.03 -27.27
N SER A 1074 -31.86 -0.26 -26.67
CA SER A 1074 -32.64 0.80 -27.33
C SER A 1074 -32.07 2.21 -27.09
N ILE A 1075 -30.79 2.33 -26.75
CA ILE A 1075 -30.21 3.59 -26.23
C ILE A 1075 -30.29 4.77 -27.20
N GLU A 1076 -30.13 4.53 -28.50
CA GLU A 1076 -30.22 5.59 -29.53
C GLU A 1076 -31.65 6.13 -29.63
N LYS A 1077 -32.65 5.24 -29.62
CA LYS A 1077 -34.07 5.65 -29.60
C LYS A 1077 -34.40 6.44 -28.33
N LEU A 1078 -33.91 5.98 -27.17
CA LEU A 1078 -34.13 6.69 -25.90
C LEU A 1078 -33.53 8.10 -25.89
N LYS A 1079 -32.41 8.30 -26.58
CA LYS A 1079 -31.79 9.62 -26.70
C LYS A 1079 -32.72 10.60 -27.40
N ASP A 1080 -33.42 10.14 -28.43
CA ASP A 1080 -34.41 10.93 -29.15
C ASP A 1080 -35.68 11.14 -28.30
N ASP A 1081 -36.24 10.06 -27.73
CA ASP A 1081 -37.45 10.07 -26.91
C ASP A 1081 -37.34 10.99 -25.67
N TYR A 1082 -36.13 11.16 -25.11
CA TYR A 1082 -35.88 12.00 -23.93
C TYR A 1082 -35.17 13.33 -24.24
N SER A 1083 -34.94 13.66 -25.52
CA SER A 1083 -34.18 14.85 -25.94
C SER A 1083 -34.73 16.17 -25.36
N ASP A 1084 -36.04 16.37 -25.40
CA ASP A 1084 -36.71 17.55 -24.85
C ASP A 1084 -36.57 17.64 -23.32
N LYS A 1085 -36.82 16.53 -22.62
CA LYS A 1085 -36.64 16.45 -21.16
C LYS A 1085 -35.20 16.72 -20.76
N TYR A 1086 -34.25 16.17 -21.50
CA TYR A 1086 -32.83 16.38 -21.29
C TYR A 1086 -32.46 17.85 -21.48
N THR A 1087 -32.98 18.51 -22.53
CA THR A 1087 -32.73 19.93 -22.81
C THR A 1087 -33.28 20.83 -21.71
N ILE A 1088 -34.49 20.56 -21.23
CA ILE A 1088 -35.09 21.28 -20.09
C ILE A 1088 -34.24 21.08 -18.83
N PHE A 1089 -33.84 19.84 -18.56
CA PHE A 1089 -32.98 19.51 -17.42
C PHE A 1089 -31.62 20.25 -17.51
N TYR A 1090 -30.96 20.20 -18.65
CA TYR A 1090 -29.69 20.87 -18.90
C TYR A 1090 -29.81 22.38 -18.71
N ASN A 1091 -30.80 23.03 -19.32
CA ASN A 1091 -31.00 24.48 -19.18
C ASN A 1091 -31.29 24.89 -17.73
N LYS A 1092 -32.03 24.07 -16.98
CA LYS A 1092 -32.35 24.35 -15.57
C LYS A 1092 -31.15 24.18 -14.65
N TYR A 1093 -30.34 23.13 -14.84
CA TYR A 1093 -29.32 22.72 -13.86
C TYR A 1093 -27.87 23.01 -14.27
N CYS A 1094 -27.59 23.17 -15.57
CA CYS A 1094 -26.26 23.27 -16.16
C CYS A 1094 -26.05 24.57 -16.97
N SER A 1095 -26.97 25.55 -16.90
CA SER A 1095 -26.96 26.75 -17.74
C SER A 1095 -25.73 27.67 -17.61
N LEU A 1096 -24.93 27.51 -16.54
CA LEU A 1096 -23.71 28.30 -16.33
C LEU A 1096 -22.42 27.53 -16.68
N GLU A 1097 -22.55 26.30 -17.19
CA GLU A 1097 -21.40 25.44 -17.51
C GLU A 1097 -20.98 25.66 -18.96
N ASP A 1098 -19.83 26.29 -19.16
CA ASP A 1098 -19.29 26.69 -20.48
C ASP A 1098 -17.77 26.45 -20.62
N GLY A 1099 -17.14 25.82 -19.61
CA GLY A 1099 -15.69 25.64 -19.57
C GLY A 1099 -14.91 26.74 -18.86
N TYR A 1100 -15.57 27.80 -18.39
CA TYR A 1100 -14.92 28.98 -17.81
C TYR A 1100 -15.30 29.23 -16.34
N ALA A 1101 -15.90 28.24 -15.66
CA ALA A 1101 -16.32 28.39 -14.26
C ALA A 1101 -15.12 28.61 -13.33
N THR A 1102 -14.02 27.90 -13.56
CA THR A 1102 -12.78 28.05 -12.79
C THR A 1102 -12.21 29.46 -12.95
N GLU A 1103 -12.15 29.95 -14.19
CA GLU A 1103 -11.58 31.24 -14.55
C GLU A 1103 -12.36 32.38 -13.87
N ARG A 1104 -13.70 32.35 -13.97
CA ARG A 1104 -14.58 33.31 -13.28
C ARG A 1104 -14.35 33.37 -11.76
N ILE A 1105 -14.05 32.24 -11.12
CA ILE A 1105 -13.77 32.22 -9.67
C ILE A 1105 -12.38 32.79 -9.39
N VAL A 1106 -11.38 32.45 -10.19
CA VAL A 1106 -10.02 32.96 -10.04
C VAL A 1106 -10.02 34.49 -10.17
N ASP A 1107 -10.66 35.03 -11.20
CA ASP A 1107 -10.77 36.47 -11.46
C ASP A 1107 -11.46 37.20 -10.29
N ARG A 1108 -12.61 36.69 -9.82
CA ARG A 1108 -13.41 37.36 -8.78
C ARG A 1108 -12.75 37.38 -7.40
N VAL A 1109 -11.88 36.41 -7.10
CA VAL A 1109 -11.40 36.18 -5.73
C VAL A 1109 -9.91 36.45 -5.57
N PHE A 1110 -9.10 36.18 -6.59
CA PHE A 1110 -7.64 36.21 -6.51
C PHE A 1110 -6.98 37.25 -7.42
N ASP A 1111 -7.65 37.76 -8.45
CA ASP A 1111 -7.07 38.67 -9.47
C ASP A 1111 -7.47 40.15 -9.26
N ASN A 1112 -7.56 40.59 -7.99
CA ASN A 1112 -7.81 42.00 -7.61
C ASN A 1112 -6.56 42.67 -7.05
#